data_AF-A0A2V2G0Q7-F1
#
_entry.id   AF-A0A2V2G0Q7-F1
#
_cell.length_a   1.000
_cell.length_b   1.000
_cell.length_c   1.000
_cell.angle_alpha   90.00
_cell.angle_beta   90.00
_cell.angle_gamma   90.00
#
_symmetry.space_group_name_H-M   'P 1'
#
loop_
_entity.id
_entity.type
_entity.pdbx_description
1 polymer ?
#
loop_
_entity_poly.entity_id
_entity_poly.type
_entity_poly.pdbx_seq_one_letter_code
_entity_poly.pdbx_strand_id
1 'polypeptide(L)'
;MKHIKRQFIYFLLCLVMVVGIFPANVLALGAGTPTNQTGNHWAADSMMGVLAVTPELTGNTSKSYADGWVLTDKTISAGTNENEFLITLDVRTKAEIENIVFSEDAAAVIVIDLSNSMTEQRLANAKSAALAFAGKFAETENTDAIRKIAIVGFSGAKMKKGGHFDEGNNGITAARTYQAWTNASDASISSAINRMQADGGTCLQAGLILAKNLLNSDEVSGIANKNIIVLTDGKPTYHLSSTAQASTSTAAVGEPDQILGSGSETNHDTHTSTENTAKSILKTGINVYGVYLGADRVQCSNGDRNCKLHEQSKTGVNWLRENCGFITYAASEVDNLSLIFQSISELIELQAKAWIADDPIGEMFAFDGFVNTPADANEYFYNSTDDKVIWNLRMATPVYKTEDGYSIYQLTYKVKLNTLDSGYTEGTYYPANGITSVSYLIEQTTQDETSAIESGTAYFNVPSAKGYAADITFNKVDEQNSPLAGAEFILTTADDSNWSMTATSGSDGVVLFEDVPSGHTYMLKENSAPRDFIKSDTTYTLIVSYGELSGSIGTNNTVVNSPEPQNGSLTVSKTVSGSGADSTKDFTFTVDAEIGGEALTGTYGDMAFNNGSAVFTLKAGENKTASNLPAGTEYTVTESDNDGYTVTVNGTRSTIAKGTVAANTNAEAAFNNYKDGGNISDPEYGSLTVSKTVSGSGADSTKNFTFTVDAMLDGEALTGTYGDMAFDNGSAVFTLKAGENKTASNLPAGTEYTVTESDNDGYTVTVNGTSETTAKGKITANNAAIAAFNNYKSGGGGGGGNPDGSIKITKTVTGNNAPTESIDYEFKVWVQNSSGNPVSESVYYKIVEADKKASSGSLTIGTDGYTFKLKDGESITFSSITSGRRIEATEISTVDFNTNTSGLTDGICVISSNTTKAVEFINDYGNTNAGGDPDPVDSDSAEPIPTEPIPTEPANPNRPLDNTPQTGDSVNIDLWLVLTSLSLLGIITLVFERKRYKTQKNR
;
A
#
# COMPACT_ATOMS: atom_id res chain seq x y z
N MET A 1 -67.32 19.38 -25.39
CA MET A 1 -66.17 18.79 -24.65
C MET A 1 -65.88 17.33 -25.06
N LYS A 2 -65.47 17.06 -26.32
CA LYS A 2 -64.97 15.72 -26.73
C LYS A 2 -63.73 15.71 -27.64
N HIS A 3 -63.28 16.85 -28.16
CA HIS A 3 -62.09 16.93 -29.02
C HIS A 3 -60.77 17.22 -28.27
N ILE A 4 -60.80 17.99 -27.18
CA ILE A 4 -59.59 18.39 -26.42
C ILE A 4 -58.83 17.18 -25.84
N LYS A 5 -59.53 16.09 -25.46
CA LYS A 5 -58.90 14.86 -24.96
C LYS A 5 -58.18 14.02 -26.02
N ARG A 6 -58.22 14.38 -27.32
CA ARG A 6 -57.56 13.60 -28.38
C ARG A 6 -56.17 14.13 -28.76
N GLN A 7 -55.93 15.44 -28.71
CA GLN A 7 -54.61 16.02 -29.00
C GLN A 7 -53.59 15.75 -27.87
N PHE A 8 -54.01 15.81 -26.61
CA PHE A 8 -53.13 15.54 -25.46
C PHE A 8 -52.59 14.09 -25.42
N ILE A 9 -53.30 13.13 -26.02
CA ILE A 9 -52.87 11.73 -26.12
C ILE A 9 -51.79 11.56 -27.20
N TYR A 10 -51.90 12.25 -28.34
CA TYR A 10 -50.84 12.22 -29.35
C TYR A 10 -49.56 12.94 -28.89
N PHE A 11 -49.69 14.04 -28.15
CA PHE A 11 -48.53 14.74 -27.59
C PHE A 11 -47.77 13.87 -26.58
N LEU A 12 -48.48 13.05 -25.78
CA LEU A 12 -47.86 12.12 -24.84
C LEU A 12 -47.29 10.86 -25.52
N LEU A 13 -47.91 10.36 -26.60
CA LEU A 13 -47.35 9.21 -27.34
C LEU A 13 -46.10 9.56 -28.16
N CYS A 14 -45.99 10.77 -28.72
CA CYS A 14 -44.79 11.15 -29.46
C CYS A 14 -43.57 11.31 -28.53
N LEU A 15 -43.76 11.81 -27.31
CA LEU A 15 -42.69 11.93 -26.31
C LEU A 15 -42.11 10.58 -25.86
N VAL A 16 -42.88 9.49 -26.01
CA VAL A 16 -42.50 8.11 -25.61
C VAL A 16 -42.01 7.28 -26.81
N MET A 17 -41.94 7.86 -28.02
CA MET A 17 -41.54 7.14 -29.26
C MET A 17 -40.27 7.69 -29.93
N VAL A 18 -39.59 8.66 -29.29
CA VAL A 18 -38.27 9.18 -29.74
C VAL A 18 -37.12 8.66 -28.87
N VAL A 19 -37.41 8.13 -27.68
CA VAL A 19 -36.44 7.38 -26.86
C VAL A 19 -36.65 5.89 -27.08
N GLY A 20 -35.79 5.24 -27.89
CA GLY A 20 -35.69 3.79 -27.95
C GLY A 20 -35.64 3.13 -29.33
N ILE A 21 -34.54 3.32 -30.08
CA ILE A 21 -33.99 2.26 -30.96
C ILE A 21 -32.46 2.12 -30.74
N PHE A 22 -32.09 1.78 -29.52
CA PHE A 22 -30.90 0.96 -29.24
C PHE A 22 -31.34 -0.21 -28.36
N PRO A 23 -30.71 -1.40 -28.46
CA PRO A 23 -31.35 -2.65 -28.04
C PRO A 23 -31.37 -2.84 -26.52
N ALA A 24 -32.50 -2.49 -25.89
CA ALA A 24 -32.84 -2.86 -24.52
C ALA A 24 -33.17 -4.37 -24.40
N ASN A 25 -32.19 -5.23 -24.67
CA ASN A 25 -32.27 -6.68 -24.50
C ASN A 25 -31.72 -7.10 -23.12
N VAL A 26 -32.52 -6.87 -22.07
CA VAL A 26 -32.23 -7.36 -20.72
C VAL A 26 -33.47 -8.07 -20.18
N LEU A 27 -33.28 -9.31 -19.68
CA LEU A 27 -34.31 -10.27 -19.24
C LEU A 27 -35.19 -10.84 -20.40
N ALA A 28 -35.22 -12.14 -20.67
CA ALA A 28 -34.60 -13.26 -19.94
C ALA A 28 -34.39 -14.51 -20.80
N LEU A 29 -33.26 -15.21 -20.60
CA LEU A 29 -33.04 -16.64 -20.88
C LEU A 29 -31.67 -17.09 -20.33
N GLY A 30 -31.66 -18.15 -19.50
CA GLY A 30 -30.48 -19.02 -19.26
C GLY A 30 -29.23 -18.43 -18.56
N ALA A 31 -29.17 -18.61 -17.23
CA ALA A 31 -27.99 -18.67 -16.35
C ALA A 31 -26.60 -18.14 -16.85
N GLY A 32 -26.14 -17.05 -16.21
CA GLY A 32 -24.71 -16.70 -16.11
C GLY A 32 -24.35 -15.26 -16.53
N THR A 33 -24.10 -14.39 -15.53
CA THR A 33 -23.39 -13.08 -15.61
C THR A 33 -23.91 -12.00 -16.59
N PRO A 34 -23.47 -10.73 -16.48
CA PRO A 34 -22.66 -10.10 -15.43
C PRO A 34 -23.49 -9.36 -14.37
N THR A 35 -22.89 -9.14 -13.20
CA THR A 35 -23.38 -8.27 -12.12
C THR A 35 -23.04 -6.79 -12.42
N ASN A 36 -23.77 -5.86 -11.78
CA ASN A 36 -23.72 -4.44 -12.17
C ASN A 36 -22.46 -3.71 -11.67
N GLN A 37 -21.41 -3.68 -12.50
CA GLN A 37 -20.19 -2.89 -12.27
C GLN A 37 -20.35 -1.38 -12.54
N THR A 38 -21.27 -0.98 -13.42
CA THR A 38 -21.43 0.43 -13.85
C THR A 38 -22.24 1.25 -12.84
N GLY A 39 -21.73 2.42 -12.49
CA GLY A 39 -22.26 3.29 -11.45
C GLY A 39 -23.00 4.53 -11.95
N ASN A 40 -23.36 5.39 -10.99
CA ASN A 40 -23.85 6.74 -11.25
C ASN A 40 -22.71 7.68 -11.69
N HIS A 41 -23.04 8.92 -12.07
CA HIS A 41 -22.07 9.87 -12.60
C HIS A 41 -21.65 10.83 -11.49
N TRP A 42 -20.35 11.11 -11.39
CA TRP A 42 -19.80 12.18 -10.56
C TRP A 42 -20.19 13.52 -11.20
N ALA A 43 -20.91 14.36 -10.45
CA ALA A 43 -21.22 15.70 -10.90
C ALA A 43 -19.95 16.58 -10.97
N ALA A 44 -19.68 17.14 -12.15
CA ALA A 44 -18.66 18.18 -12.31
C ALA A 44 -19.30 19.56 -12.10
N ASP A 45 -18.61 20.49 -11.43
CA ASP A 45 -19.08 21.87 -11.35
C ASP A 45 -19.19 22.51 -12.75
N SER A 46 -20.21 23.36 -12.96
CA SER A 46 -20.48 23.98 -14.26
C SER A 46 -19.63 25.21 -14.58
N MET A 47 -18.84 25.72 -13.62
CA MET A 47 -18.01 26.92 -13.79
C MET A 47 -16.51 26.59 -13.71
N MET A 48 -16.13 25.64 -12.85
CA MET A 48 -14.73 25.25 -12.59
C MET A 48 -14.39 23.81 -13.03
N GLY A 49 -15.36 22.99 -13.42
CA GLY A 49 -15.16 21.59 -13.81
C GLY A 49 -14.78 20.61 -12.69
N VAL A 50 -14.43 21.12 -11.51
CA VAL A 50 -13.98 20.34 -10.35
C VAL A 50 -15.01 19.27 -9.98
N LEU A 51 -14.55 18.02 -9.85
CA LEU A 51 -15.30 16.92 -9.25
C LEU A 51 -15.27 17.06 -7.72
N ALA A 52 -16.41 16.83 -7.06
CA ALA A 52 -16.50 16.96 -5.61
C ALA A 52 -15.76 15.83 -4.89
N VAL A 53 -14.97 16.18 -3.86
CA VAL A 53 -14.19 15.22 -3.03
C VAL A 53 -15.08 14.16 -2.36
N THR A 54 -16.33 14.53 -2.03
CA THR A 54 -17.40 13.58 -1.73
C THR A 54 -18.31 13.50 -2.96
N PRO A 55 -18.50 12.33 -3.59
CA PRO A 55 -19.22 12.25 -4.87
C PRO A 55 -20.70 12.62 -4.76
N GLU A 56 -21.10 13.74 -5.37
CA GLU A 56 -22.51 13.98 -5.70
C GLU A 56 -22.89 13.10 -6.90
N LEU A 57 -23.32 11.88 -6.60
CA LEU A 57 -23.72 10.88 -7.59
C LEU A 57 -25.07 11.24 -8.23
N THR A 58 -25.03 11.62 -9.50
CA THR A 58 -26.22 11.94 -10.30
C THR A 58 -26.58 10.83 -11.29
N GLY A 59 -27.89 10.64 -11.48
CA GLY A 59 -28.45 9.80 -12.53
C GLY A 59 -28.67 10.55 -13.87
N ASN A 60 -28.38 11.86 -13.91
CA ASN A 60 -28.38 12.63 -15.15
C ASN A 60 -26.96 12.75 -15.71
N THR A 61 -26.76 12.14 -16.88
CA THR A 61 -25.49 12.10 -17.62
C THR A 61 -25.20 13.41 -18.35
N SER A 62 -26.27 14.13 -18.74
CA SER A 62 -26.21 15.31 -19.62
C SER A 62 -26.13 16.64 -18.89
N LYS A 63 -25.37 17.59 -19.45
CA LYS A 63 -25.31 19.01 -19.04
C LYS A 63 -25.60 19.93 -20.22
N SER A 64 -26.02 21.16 -19.93
CA SER A 64 -26.46 22.16 -20.89
C SER A 64 -25.75 23.49 -20.63
N TYR A 65 -25.19 24.08 -21.68
CA TYR A 65 -24.43 25.33 -21.66
C TYR A 65 -24.95 26.28 -22.76
N ALA A 66 -24.62 27.58 -22.65
CA ALA A 66 -25.04 28.64 -23.57
C ALA A 66 -26.54 28.58 -23.92
N ASP A 67 -27.42 28.70 -22.91
CA ASP A 67 -28.88 28.59 -23.04
C ASP A 67 -29.40 27.38 -23.85
N GLY A 68 -28.65 26.28 -23.88
CA GLY A 68 -28.99 25.07 -24.62
C GLY A 68 -28.57 25.10 -26.09
N TRP A 69 -27.57 25.91 -26.45
CA TRP A 69 -26.87 25.79 -27.73
C TRP A 69 -25.85 24.65 -27.73
N VAL A 70 -25.26 24.34 -26.57
CA VAL A 70 -24.27 23.27 -26.41
C VAL A 70 -24.74 22.31 -25.31
N LEU A 71 -24.89 21.03 -25.66
CA LEU A 71 -25.12 19.94 -24.71
C LEU A 71 -23.91 19.01 -24.70
N THR A 72 -23.55 18.54 -23.51
CA THR A 72 -22.46 17.57 -23.28
C THR A 72 -22.99 16.41 -22.46
N ASP A 73 -22.75 15.20 -22.91
CA ASP A 73 -23.27 13.97 -22.33
C ASP A 73 -22.14 12.92 -22.36
N LYS A 74 -22.00 12.14 -21.28
CA LYS A 74 -20.92 11.16 -21.17
C LYS A 74 -21.42 9.94 -20.41
N THR A 75 -21.14 8.77 -20.97
CA THR A 75 -21.74 7.50 -20.53
C THR A 75 -20.71 6.38 -20.49
N ILE A 76 -21.04 5.34 -19.71
CA ILE A 76 -20.26 4.10 -19.57
C ILE A 76 -21.14 2.89 -19.86
N SER A 77 -20.55 1.85 -20.43
CA SER A 77 -21.15 0.51 -20.56
C SER A 77 -20.08 -0.57 -20.38
N ALA A 78 -20.48 -1.79 -20.04
CA ALA A 78 -19.55 -2.91 -19.91
C ALA A 78 -18.91 -3.27 -21.27
N GLY A 79 -17.62 -3.61 -21.25
CA GLY A 79 -16.87 -4.12 -22.39
C GLY A 79 -17.07 -5.62 -22.61
N THR A 80 -16.09 -6.27 -23.25
CA THR A 80 -16.12 -7.73 -23.47
C THR A 80 -15.71 -8.58 -22.28
N ASN A 81 -14.89 -8.04 -21.37
CA ASN A 81 -14.36 -8.73 -20.19
C ASN A 81 -14.79 -8.01 -18.90
N GLU A 82 -14.60 -8.66 -17.75
CA GLU A 82 -14.72 -7.98 -16.46
C GLU A 82 -13.69 -6.84 -16.33
N ASN A 83 -14.08 -5.77 -15.63
CA ASN A 83 -13.29 -4.54 -15.46
C ASN A 83 -12.97 -3.77 -16.77
N GLU A 84 -13.40 -4.27 -17.94
CA GLU A 84 -13.33 -3.57 -19.21
C GLU A 84 -14.60 -2.74 -19.42
N PHE A 85 -14.46 -1.48 -19.83
CA PHE A 85 -15.58 -0.57 -20.03
C PHE A 85 -15.45 0.26 -21.32
N LEU A 86 -16.59 0.56 -21.93
CA LEU A 86 -16.73 1.43 -23.08
C LEU A 86 -17.23 2.80 -22.62
N ILE A 87 -16.39 3.82 -22.74
CA ILE A 87 -16.72 5.22 -22.45
C ILE A 87 -17.15 5.90 -23.75
N THR A 88 -18.30 6.57 -23.76
CA THR A 88 -18.76 7.38 -24.90
C THR A 88 -18.96 8.83 -24.49
N LEU A 89 -18.33 9.74 -25.23
CA LEU A 89 -18.58 11.18 -25.18
C LEU A 89 -19.58 11.51 -26.29
N ASP A 90 -20.53 12.38 -25.97
CA ASP A 90 -21.52 12.92 -26.88
C ASP A 90 -21.58 14.45 -26.70
N VAL A 91 -21.44 15.17 -27.81
CA VAL A 91 -21.53 16.63 -27.86
C VAL A 91 -22.55 17.02 -28.92
N ARG A 92 -23.52 17.85 -28.52
CA ARG A 92 -24.62 18.30 -29.38
C ARG A 92 -24.58 19.81 -29.47
N THR A 93 -24.43 20.36 -30.68
CA THR A 93 -24.37 21.80 -30.90
C THR A 93 -25.36 22.27 -31.97
N LYS A 94 -26.03 23.41 -31.72
CA LYS A 94 -26.87 24.10 -32.72
C LYS A 94 -26.08 25.01 -33.66
N ALA A 95 -24.87 25.40 -33.29
CA ALA A 95 -23.95 26.09 -34.18
C ALA A 95 -23.28 25.08 -35.12
N GLU A 96 -23.02 25.45 -36.38
CA GLU A 96 -22.16 24.64 -37.23
C GLU A 96 -20.71 24.82 -36.80
N ILE A 97 -19.99 23.71 -36.59
CA ILE A 97 -18.55 23.75 -36.30
C ILE A 97 -17.80 23.96 -37.61
N GLU A 98 -17.25 25.16 -37.83
CA GLU A 98 -16.45 25.45 -39.01
C GLU A 98 -15.02 24.90 -38.91
N ASN A 99 -14.48 24.43 -40.04
CA ASN A 99 -13.12 23.88 -40.16
C ASN A 99 -12.04 24.99 -40.14
N ILE A 100 -11.94 25.71 -39.04
CA ILE A 100 -10.86 26.68 -38.77
C ILE A 100 -9.59 25.91 -38.36
N VAL A 101 -8.50 26.12 -39.11
CA VAL A 101 -7.31 25.26 -39.10
C VAL A 101 -6.52 25.35 -37.79
N PHE A 102 -6.16 24.19 -37.25
CA PHE A 102 -5.49 24.02 -35.96
C PHE A 102 -4.01 24.45 -35.98
N SER A 103 -3.67 25.47 -35.20
CA SER A 103 -2.37 25.59 -34.51
C SER A 103 -2.44 26.71 -33.46
N GLU A 104 -1.62 26.61 -32.40
CA GLU A 104 -1.27 27.76 -31.57
C GLU A 104 -0.29 28.69 -32.28
N ASP A 105 0.44 28.23 -33.31
CA ASP A 105 1.13 29.11 -34.25
C ASP A 105 0.10 30.00 -34.96
N ALA A 106 0.30 31.31 -34.93
CA ALA A 106 -0.61 32.25 -35.53
C ALA A 106 0.11 33.38 -36.28
N ALA A 107 -0.37 33.68 -37.48
CA ALA A 107 0.13 34.74 -38.35
C ALA A 107 -0.93 35.85 -38.45
N ALA A 108 -0.57 37.06 -38.00
CA ALA A 108 -1.47 38.20 -37.98
C ALA A 108 -0.92 39.37 -38.82
N VAL A 109 -1.75 39.91 -39.73
CA VAL A 109 -1.45 41.16 -40.44
C VAL A 109 -2.30 42.28 -39.88
N ILE A 110 -1.65 43.29 -39.27
CA ILE A 110 -2.34 44.52 -38.86
C ILE A 110 -2.40 45.46 -40.06
N VAL A 111 -3.62 45.84 -40.47
CA VAL A 111 -3.92 46.65 -41.65
C VAL A 111 -4.46 48.00 -41.19
N ILE A 112 -3.59 49.01 -41.16
CA ILE A 112 -3.88 50.34 -40.65
C ILE A 112 -4.28 51.27 -41.79
N ASP A 113 -5.43 51.92 -41.65
CA ASP A 113 -5.89 53.00 -42.52
C ASP A 113 -5.05 54.25 -42.27
N LEU A 114 -4.47 54.76 -43.36
CA LEU A 114 -3.65 55.96 -43.39
C LEU A 114 -4.32 57.06 -44.22
N SER A 115 -5.60 56.95 -44.57
CA SER A 115 -6.30 57.98 -45.34
C SER A 115 -6.47 59.29 -44.56
N ASN A 116 -6.59 60.43 -45.26
CA ASN A 116 -6.74 61.76 -44.62
C ASN A 116 -7.97 61.93 -43.71
N SER A 117 -8.94 61.01 -43.69
CA SER A 117 -10.04 61.00 -42.71
C SER A 117 -9.58 60.54 -41.31
N MET A 118 -8.50 59.75 -41.25
CA MET A 118 -7.82 59.34 -40.02
C MET A 118 -7.05 60.53 -39.41
N THR A 119 -7.81 61.44 -38.78
CA THR A 119 -7.29 62.59 -38.04
C THR A 119 -6.20 62.21 -37.03
N GLU A 120 -5.39 63.17 -36.61
CA GLU A 120 -4.28 62.95 -35.65
C GLU A 120 -4.70 62.10 -34.44
N GLN A 121 -5.89 62.33 -33.88
CA GLN A 121 -6.45 61.51 -32.80
C GLN A 121 -6.91 60.11 -33.25
N ARG A 122 -7.60 59.97 -34.40
CA ARG A 122 -8.01 58.66 -34.94
C ARG A 122 -6.79 57.78 -35.22
N LEU A 123 -5.75 58.33 -35.84
CA LEU A 123 -4.51 57.64 -36.14
C LEU A 123 -3.67 57.35 -34.89
N ALA A 124 -3.59 58.28 -33.92
CA ALA A 124 -2.90 58.03 -32.64
C ALA A 124 -3.57 56.90 -31.84
N ASN A 125 -4.91 56.86 -31.80
CA ASN A 125 -5.66 55.75 -31.21
C ASN A 125 -5.36 54.44 -31.94
N ALA A 126 -5.44 54.43 -33.28
CA ALA A 126 -5.15 53.26 -34.10
C ALA A 126 -3.76 52.67 -33.83
N LYS A 127 -2.73 53.53 -33.83
CA LYS A 127 -1.34 53.15 -33.49
C LYS A 127 -1.25 52.54 -32.09
N SER A 128 -1.82 53.22 -31.08
CA SER A 128 -1.76 52.78 -29.68
C SER A 128 -2.37 51.39 -29.49
N ALA A 129 -3.47 51.11 -30.18
CA ALA A 129 -4.18 49.84 -30.08
C ALA A 129 -3.54 48.72 -30.90
N ALA A 130 -2.96 49.03 -32.07
CA ALA A 130 -2.12 48.10 -32.82
C ALA A 130 -0.86 47.67 -32.04
N LEU A 131 -0.29 48.57 -31.22
CA LEU A 131 0.79 48.25 -30.28
C LEU A 131 0.31 47.35 -29.12
N ALA A 132 -0.86 47.64 -28.54
CA ALA A 132 -1.48 46.80 -27.51
C ALA A 132 -1.76 45.39 -28.02
N PHE A 133 -2.25 45.25 -29.26
CA PHE A 133 -2.39 43.96 -29.92
C PHE A 133 -1.08 43.21 -30.06
N ALA A 134 -0.06 43.85 -30.63
CA ALA A 134 1.23 43.20 -30.86
C ALA A 134 1.87 42.70 -29.55
N GLY A 135 1.70 43.46 -28.45
CA GLY A 135 2.06 43.01 -27.11
C GLY A 135 1.25 41.79 -26.65
N LYS A 136 -0.08 41.89 -26.63
CA LYS A 136 -0.94 40.80 -26.11
C LYS A 136 -0.87 39.52 -26.96
N PHE A 137 -0.74 39.65 -28.27
CA PHE A 137 -0.55 38.53 -29.21
C PHE A 137 0.85 37.92 -29.14
N ALA A 138 1.81 38.55 -28.46
CA ALA A 138 3.10 37.95 -28.12
C ALA A 138 3.07 37.21 -26.77
N GLU A 139 2.06 37.43 -25.93
CA GLU A 139 1.81 36.63 -24.74
C GLU A 139 1.15 35.31 -25.15
N THR A 140 1.63 34.19 -24.61
CA THR A 140 1.15 32.84 -24.93
C THR A 140 1.58 31.90 -23.81
N GLU A 141 0.71 30.98 -23.39
CA GLU A 141 1.00 30.05 -22.28
C GLU A 141 2.06 29.02 -22.69
N ASN A 142 1.95 28.53 -23.93
CA ASN A 142 2.96 27.72 -24.59
C ASN A 142 4.08 28.59 -25.15
N THR A 143 5.32 28.41 -24.65
CA THR A 143 6.50 29.20 -25.03
C THR A 143 7.02 28.90 -26.44
N ASP A 144 6.63 27.77 -27.03
CA ASP A 144 7.14 27.30 -28.31
C ASP A 144 6.24 27.74 -29.49
N ALA A 145 5.05 28.28 -29.19
CA ALA A 145 4.05 28.72 -30.16
C ALA A 145 4.51 29.95 -30.99
N ILE A 146 4.47 29.82 -32.32
CA ILE A 146 5.03 30.79 -33.26
C ILE A 146 4.02 31.93 -33.54
N ARG A 147 4.16 33.04 -32.82
CA ARG A 147 3.41 34.30 -33.04
C ARG A 147 4.10 35.20 -34.06
N LYS A 148 3.60 35.24 -35.31
CA LYS A 148 4.13 36.12 -36.39
C LYS A 148 3.24 37.34 -36.62
N ILE A 149 3.86 38.51 -36.77
CA ILE A 149 3.21 39.77 -37.16
C ILE A 149 3.84 40.37 -38.40
N ALA A 150 2.99 40.90 -39.29
CA ALA A 150 3.35 41.87 -40.33
C ALA A 150 2.44 43.10 -40.23
N ILE A 151 2.94 44.26 -40.66
CA ILE A 151 2.23 45.55 -40.57
C ILE A 151 2.06 46.15 -41.97
N VAL A 152 0.81 46.40 -42.36
CA VAL A 152 0.41 47.03 -43.62
C VAL A 152 -0.23 48.39 -43.33
N GLY A 153 0.13 49.40 -44.11
CA GLY A 153 -0.58 50.68 -44.18
C GLY A 153 -1.28 50.82 -45.53
N PHE A 154 -2.50 51.33 -45.56
CA PHE A 154 -3.24 51.59 -46.81
C PHE A 154 -3.82 53.01 -46.87
N SER A 155 -3.79 53.60 -48.06
CA SER A 155 -4.37 54.91 -48.36
C SER A 155 -4.63 55.00 -49.87
N GLY A 156 -3.73 55.67 -50.61
CA GLY A 156 -3.73 55.80 -52.07
C GLY A 156 -4.09 57.19 -52.57
N ALA A 157 -3.49 57.60 -53.68
CA ALA A 157 -3.85 58.81 -54.42
C ALA A 157 -3.54 58.62 -55.90
N LYS A 158 -4.56 58.79 -56.75
CA LYS A 158 -4.47 58.55 -58.19
C LYS A 158 -3.66 59.65 -58.89
N MET A 159 -2.81 59.26 -59.85
CA MET A 159 -2.15 60.17 -60.79
C MET A 159 -3.16 61.02 -61.59
N LYS A 160 -2.88 62.33 -61.72
CA LYS A 160 -3.68 63.23 -62.58
C LYS A 160 -3.56 62.80 -64.05
N LYS A 161 -4.63 63.02 -64.84
CA LYS A 161 -4.58 62.83 -66.30
C LYS A 161 -3.55 63.78 -66.93
N GLY A 162 -2.57 63.21 -67.63
CA GLY A 162 -1.58 63.94 -68.41
C GLY A 162 -0.13 63.45 -68.24
N GLY A 163 0.16 62.71 -67.16
CA GLY A 163 1.53 62.20 -66.90
C GLY A 163 2.54 63.28 -66.47
N HIS A 164 2.08 64.51 -66.25
CA HIS A 164 2.87 65.58 -65.66
C HIS A 164 2.86 65.48 -64.14
N PHE A 165 4.05 65.45 -63.55
CA PHE A 165 4.26 65.66 -62.11
C PHE A 165 4.13 67.17 -61.84
N ASP A 166 2.96 67.63 -61.38
CA ASP A 166 2.82 68.97 -60.79
C ASP A 166 3.56 69.01 -59.44
N GLU A 167 4.12 70.16 -59.09
CA GLU A 167 4.69 70.38 -57.75
C GLU A 167 3.63 70.13 -56.66
N GLY A 168 3.73 68.99 -55.96
CA GLY A 168 2.90 68.65 -54.80
C GLY A 168 2.00 67.40 -54.93
N ASN A 169 1.93 66.70 -56.07
CA ASN A 169 1.25 65.40 -56.12
C ASN A 169 1.82 64.44 -57.19
N ASN A 170 2.66 63.50 -56.74
CA ASN A 170 3.25 62.43 -57.55
C ASN A 170 2.45 61.11 -57.51
N GLY A 171 1.26 61.11 -56.89
CA GLY A 171 0.50 59.91 -56.55
C GLY A 171 0.99 59.22 -55.29
N ILE A 172 0.13 58.38 -54.71
CA ILE A 172 0.42 57.53 -53.53
C ILE A 172 -0.07 56.12 -53.84
N THR A 173 0.79 55.12 -53.63
CA THR A 173 0.49 53.69 -53.82
C THR A 173 -0.52 53.22 -52.77
N ALA A 174 -1.55 52.47 -53.18
CA ALA A 174 -2.75 52.20 -52.38
C ALA A 174 -2.51 51.40 -51.09
N ALA A 175 -1.56 50.47 -51.08
CA ALA A 175 -1.11 49.80 -49.84
C ALA A 175 0.38 49.47 -49.88
N ARG A 176 1.03 49.51 -48.70
CA ARG A 176 2.46 49.24 -48.51
C ARG A 176 2.70 48.45 -47.21
N THR A 177 3.67 47.55 -47.25
CA THR A 177 4.15 46.80 -46.08
C THR A 177 5.17 47.65 -45.32
N TYR A 178 4.88 47.98 -44.06
CA TYR A 178 5.74 48.74 -43.17
C TYR A 178 6.61 47.84 -42.29
N GLN A 179 6.16 46.64 -42.00
CA GLN A 179 6.93 45.57 -41.35
C GLN A 179 6.61 44.25 -42.04
N ALA A 180 7.62 43.60 -42.61
CA ALA A 180 7.50 42.22 -43.09
C ALA A 180 7.53 41.25 -41.89
N TRP A 181 7.24 39.96 -42.14
CA TRP A 181 7.09 38.95 -41.08
C TRP A 181 8.22 38.96 -40.04
N THR A 182 7.87 39.24 -38.80
CA THR A 182 8.73 39.10 -37.62
C THR A 182 7.94 38.49 -36.46
N ASN A 183 8.60 38.21 -35.34
CA ASN A 183 7.94 37.72 -34.12
C ASN A 183 7.12 38.85 -33.48
N ALA A 184 5.96 38.54 -32.89
CA ALA A 184 5.07 39.54 -32.30
C ALA A 184 5.73 40.43 -31.21
N SER A 185 6.73 39.89 -30.51
CA SER A 185 7.53 40.58 -29.49
C SER A 185 8.66 41.48 -30.02
N ASP A 186 8.86 41.58 -31.34
CA ASP A 186 9.94 42.38 -31.92
C ASP A 186 9.67 43.89 -31.86
N ALA A 187 10.61 44.63 -31.24
CA ALA A 187 10.58 46.09 -31.15
C ALA A 187 10.51 46.80 -32.52
N SER A 188 10.88 46.15 -33.63
CA SER A 188 10.73 46.66 -34.99
C SER A 188 9.27 47.00 -35.34
N ILE A 189 8.29 46.23 -34.82
CA ILE A 189 6.85 46.48 -34.97
C ILE A 189 6.49 47.87 -34.44
N SER A 190 6.99 48.22 -33.26
CA SER A 190 6.74 49.55 -32.67
C SER A 190 7.32 50.68 -33.52
N SER A 191 8.51 50.46 -34.11
CA SER A 191 9.16 51.41 -35.01
C SER A 191 8.44 51.54 -36.35
N ALA A 192 7.73 50.49 -36.79
CA ALA A 192 6.92 50.49 -38.01
C ALA A 192 5.57 51.19 -37.84
N ILE A 193 4.87 50.94 -36.75
CA ILE A 193 3.57 51.58 -36.45
C ILE A 193 3.77 53.08 -36.16
N ASN A 194 4.76 53.45 -35.35
CA ASN A 194 4.96 54.84 -34.95
C ASN A 194 5.28 55.79 -36.12
N ARG A 195 6.05 55.33 -37.13
CA ARG A 195 6.48 56.16 -38.27
C ARG A 195 5.41 56.39 -39.35
N MET A 196 4.27 55.69 -39.30
CA MET A 196 3.15 55.90 -40.23
C MET A 196 2.58 57.32 -40.11
N GLN A 197 2.05 57.87 -41.21
CA GLN A 197 1.41 59.19 -41.26
C GLN A 197 0.17 59.09 -42.16
N ALA A 198 -0.79 60.00 -41.98
CA ALA A 198 -1.98 60.05 -42.84
C ALA A 198 -1.66 60.75 -44.17
N ASP A 199 -2.06 60.15 -45.29
CA ASP A 199 -1.96 60.69 -46.65
C ASP A 199 -3.11 60.17 -47.54
N GLY A 200 -3.29 60.74 -48.75
CA GLY A 200 -4.23 60.21 -49.74
C GLY A 200 -5.72 60.08 -49.33
N GLY A 201 -6.42 59.17 -50.00
CA GLY A 201 -7.80 58.73 -49.72
C GLY A 201 -7.82 57.27 -49.25
N THR A 202 -8.98 56.61 -49.29
CA THR A 202 -9.20 55.35 -48.55
C THR A 202 -9.38 54.17 -49.51
N CYS A 203 -8.33 53.35 -49.70
CA CYS A 203 -8.35 52.16 -50.57
C CYS A 203 -8.24 50.84 -49.77
N LEU A 204 -9.18 50.57 -48.87
CA LEU A 204 -9.20 49.36 -48.01
C LEU A 204 -9.00 48.05 -48.80
N GLN A 205 -9.53 47.96 -50.03
CA GLN A 205 -9.31 46.83 -50.92
C GLN A 205 -7.82 46.48 -51.11
N ALA A 206 -6.94 47.48 -51.23
CA ALA A 206 -5.51 47.26 -51.44
C ALA A 206 -4.82 46.74 -50.17
N GLY A 207 -5.21 47.24 -49.00
CA GLY A 207 -4.74 46.74 -47.70
C GLY A 207 -5.12 45.28 -47.50
N LEU A 208 -6.37 44.92 -47.82
CA LEU A 208 -6.86 43.53 -47.76
C LEU A 208 -6.12 42.59 -48.72
N ILE A 209 -5.84 43.00 -49.96
CA ILE A 209 -5.08 42.19 -50.92
C ILE A 209 -3.63 42.01 -50.46
N LEU A 210 -2.97 43.08 -50.01
CA LEU A 210 -1.58 43.00 -49.53
C LEU A 210 -1.46 42.13 -48.28
N ALA A 211 -2.42 42.20 -47.36
CA ALA A 211 -2.50 41.32 -46.21
C ALA A 211 -2.77 39.86 -46.58
N LYS A 212 -3.67 39.60 -47.56
CA LYS A 212 -3.87 38.27 -48.12
C LYS A 212 -2.57 37.72 -48.72
N ASN A 213 -1.81 38.54 -49.46
CA ASN A 213 -0.56 38.11 -50.08
C ASN A 213 0.50 37.74 -49.04
N LEU A 214 0.64 38.56 -47.98
CA LEU A 214 1.53 38.24 -46.84
C LEU A 214 1.11 36.93 -46.15
N LEU A 215 -0.18 36.69 -45.92
CA LEU A 215 -0.67 35.45 -45.29
C LEU A 215 -0.53 34.21 -46.20
N ASN A 216 -0.30 34.39 -47.50
CA ASN A 216 -0.04 33.32 -48.45
C ASN A 216 1.42 33.27 -48.91
N SER A 217 2.35 33.93 -48.19
CA SER A 217 3.78 33.87 -48.48
C SER A 217 4.45 32.67 -47.81
N ASP A 218 5.61 32.27 -48.35
CA ASP A 218 6.32 31.05 -47.92
C ASP A 218 6.73 31.12 -46.43
N GLU A 219 7.04 32.30 -45.88
CA GLU A 219 7.49 32.47 -44.48
C GLU A 219 6.41 32.14 -43.44
N VAL A 220 5.13 32.10 -43.83
CA VAL A 220 3.99 31.69 -42.98
C VAL A 220 3.15 30.59 -43.65
N SER A 221 3.75 29.85 -44.60
CA SER A 221 3.10 28.75 -45.31
C SER A 221 2.65 27.62 -44.37
N GLY A 222 3.50 27.25 -43.40
CA GLY A 222 3.21 26.23 -42.39
C GLY A 222 2.35 26.68 -41.20
N ILE A 223 2.02 27.97 -41.08
CA ILE A 223 1.19 28.47 -39.98
C ILE A 223 -0.28 28.35 -40.34
N ALA A 224 -1.05 27.59 -39.55
CA ALA A 224 -2.47 27.33 -39.79
C ALA A 224 -3.37 28.55 -39.53
N ASN A 225 -3.21 29.21 -38.38
CA ASN A 225 -4.12 30.22 -37.88
C ASN A 225 -3.80 31.61 -38.48
N LYS A 226 -4.55 32.04 -39.49
CA LYS A 226 -4.25 33.21 -40.34
C LYS A 226 -5.27 34.33 -40.15
N ASN A 227 -4.79 35.49 -39.71
CA ASN A 227 -5.62 36.58 -39.22
C ASN A 227 -5.28 37.93 -39.87
N ILE A 228 -6.30 38.73 -40.19
CA ILE A 228 -6.16 40.13 -40.60
C ILE A 228 -6.91 41.00 -39.58
N ILE A 229 -6.28 42.06 -39.08
CA ILE A 229 -6.92 43.01 -38.16
C ILE A 229 -6.90 44.41 -38.79
N VAL A 230 -8.07 44.90 -39.18
CA VAL A 230 -8.27 46.13 -39.94
C VAL A 230 -8.64 47.28 -39.01
N LEU A 231 -7.88 48.38 -39.06
CA LEU A 231 -8.14 49.61 -38.31
C LEU A 231 -8.53 50.70 -39.30
N THR A 232 -9.79 51.15 -39.31
CA THR A 232 -10.29 52.07 -40.36
C THR A 232 -11.48 52.91 -39.90
N ASP A 233 -11.62 54.13 -40.44
CA ASP A 233 -12.89 54.88 -40.38
C ASP A 233 -13.82 54.63 -41.60
N GLY A 234 -13.42 53.65 -42.43
CA GLY A 234 -14.30 52.67 -43.09
C GLY A 234 -15.09 53.15 -44.29
N LYS A 235 -14.85 54.36 -44.79
CA LYS A 235 -15.47 54.88 -46.02
C LYS A 235 -14.51 54.70 -47.20
N PRO A 236 -14.57 53.61 -48.00
CA PRO A 236 -13.68 53.45 -49.14
C PRO A 236 -14.00 54.51 -50.21
N THR A 237 -12.98 55.27 -50.64
CA THR A 237 -13.08 56.31 -51.69
C THR A 237 -12.23 56.00 -52.93
N TYR A 238 -11.41 54.94 -52.83
CA TYR A 238 -10.62 54.35 -53.92
C TYR A 238 -10.77 52.82 -53.95
N HIS A 239 -10.60 52.24 -55.13
CA HIS A 239 -10.53 50.80 -55.40
C HIS A 239 -9.48 50.53 -56.49
N LEU A 240 -9.20 49.28 -56.80
CA LEU A 240 -8.14 48.88 -57.72
C LEU A 240 -8.65 48.49 -59.12
N SER A 241 -7.85 48.75 -60.14
CA SER A 241 -8.02 48.10 -61.45
C SER A 241 -7.86 46.58 -61.37
N SER A 242 -8.48 45.84 -62.29
CA SER A 242 -8.44 44.36 -62.31
C SER A 242 -7.02 43.78 -62.34
N THR A 243 -6.08 44.44 -63.01
CA THR A 243 -4.65 44.05 -63.00
C THR A 243 -4.03 44.13 -61.60
N ALA A 244 -4.37 45.18 -60.83
CA ALA A 244 -3.86 45.35 -59.46
C ALA A 244 -4.58 44.46 -58.44
N GLN A 245 -5.86 44.11 -58.69
CA GLN A 245 -6.59 43.10 -57.91
C GLN A 245 -5.96 41.70 -58.01
N ALA A 246 -5.26 41.40 -59.11
CA ALA A 246 -4.54 40.14 -59.33
C ALA A 246 -3.06 40.17 -58.86
N SER A 247 -2.63 41.22 -58.14
CA SER A 247 -1.27 41.33 -57.64
C SER A 247 -0.99 40.34 -56.52
N THR A 248 0.11 39.59 -56.62
CA THR A 248 0.64 38.69 -55.57
C THR A 248 1.75 39.33 -54.72
N SER A 249 2.03 40.62 -54.91
CA SER A 249 3.08 41.36 -54.20
C SER A 249 2.85 41.41 -52.68
N THR A 250 3.90 41.10 -51.91
CA THR A 250 3.96 41.18 -50.43
C THR A 250 4.56 42.50 -49.93
N ALA A 251 5.01 43.39 -50.83
CA ALA A 251 5.66 44.66 -50.46
C ALA A 251 4.76 45.90 -50.66
N ALA A 252 4.00 45.94 -51.76
CA ALA A 252 3.08 47.03 -52.10
C ALA A 252 2.05 46.59 -53.15
N VAL A 253 0.85 47.18 -53.13
CA VAL A 253 -0.25 46.90 -54.06
C VAL A 253 -0.91 48.21 -54.51
N GLY A 254 -1.24 48.30 -55.81
CA GLY A 254 -2.00 49.40 -56.41
C GLY A 254 -1.18 50.67 -56.61
N GLU A 255 -0.35 50.69 -57.65
CA GLU A 255 0.42 51.90 -58.00
C GLU A 255 -0.49 53.04 -58.53
N PRO A 256 -0.07 54.32 -58.46
CA PRO A 256 -0.96 55.48 -58.65
C PRO A 256 -1.74 55.58 -59.97
N ASP A 257 -1.34 54.87 -61.03
CA ASP A 257 -2.09 54.76 -62.29
C ASP A 257 -3.20 53.68 -62.22
N GLN A 258 -2.96 52.62 -61.44
CA GLN A 258 -3.84 51.47 -61.21
C GLN A 258 -5.02 51.76 -60.27
N ILE A 259 -4.97 52.86 -59.51
CA ILE A 259 -6.00 53.30 -58.56
C ILE A 259 -7.22 53.87 -59.32
N LEU A 260 -8.42 53.45 -58.94
CA LEU A 260 -9.71 53.88 -59.46
C LEU A 260 -10.59 54.44 -58.33
N GLY A 261 -11.62 55.21 -58.65
CA GLY A 261 -12.43 55.97 -57.67
C GLY A 261 -12.11 57.46 -57.63
N SER A 262 -12.62 58.16 -56.62
CA SER A 262 -12.58 59.63 -56.52
C SER A 262 -11.59 60.17 -55.49
N GLY A 263 -11.36 59.43 -54.40
CA GLY A 263 -10.58 59.88 -53.24
C GLY A 263 -11.39 60.63 -52.19
N SER A 264 -12.53 61.24 -52.55
CA SER A 264 -13.41 62.00 -51.64
C SER A 264 -14.70 61.28 -51.26
N GLU A 265 -15.28 60.52 -52.19
CA GLU A 265 -16.60 59.89 -52.07
C GLU A 265 -16.62 58.46 -52.60
N THR A 266 -17.43 57.63 -51.94
CA THR A 266 -17.71 56.25 -52.34
C THR A 266 -18.67 56.24 -53.53
N ASN A 267 -18.55 55.25 -54.40
CA ASN A 267 -19.50 54.97 -55.49
C ASN A 267 -19.73 53.44 -55.59
N HIS A 268 -20.65 53.01 -56.45
CA HIS A 268 -21.06 51.60 -56.52
C HIS A 268 -19.87 50.63 -56.69
N ASP A 269 -18.99 50.91 -57.65
CA ASP A 269 -17.82 50.08 -57.95
C ASP A 269 -16.86 50.00 -56.74
N THR A 270 -16.67 51.12 -56.03
CA THR A 270 -15.71 51.23 -54.93
C THR A 270 -16.11 50.40 -53.70
N HIS A 271 -17.38 50.46 -53.28
CA HIS A 271 -17.84 49.63 -52.16
C HIS A 271 -17.92 48.15 -52.59
N THR A 272 -18.52 47.86 -53.75
CA THR A 272 -18.73 46.50 -54.24
C THR A 272 -17.42 45.75 -54.48
N SER A 273 -16.39 46.40 -55.02
CA SER A 273 -15.08 45.76 -55.23
C SER A 273 -14.36 45.46 -53.91
N THR A 274 -14.51 46.32 -52.90
CA THR A 274 -13.99 46.09 -51.54
C THR A 274 -14.72 44.93 -50.85
N GLU A 275 -16.06 44.93 -50.87
CA GLU A 275 -16.91 43.88 -50.28
C GLU A 275 -16.68 42.49 -50.92
N ASN A 276 -16.53 42.43 -52.24
CA ASN A 276 -16.21 41.19 -52.95
C ASN A 276 -14.80 40.67 -52.61
N THR A 277 -13.84 41.58 -52.40
CA THR A 277 -12.47 41.23 -51.99
C THR A 277 -12.46 40.66 -50.57
N ALA A 278 -13.13 41.32 -49.63
CA ALA A 278 -13.33 40.85 -48.26
C ALA A 278 -13.97 39.44 -48.21
N LYS A 279 -15.11 39.27 -48.89
CA LYS A 279 -15.81 37.97 -48.99
C LYS A 279 -15.01 36.88 -49.72
N SER A 280 -14.01 37.25 -50.54
CA SER A 280 -13.07 36.31 -51.16
C SER A 280 -11.86 35.95 -50.28
N ILE A 281 -11.63 36.66 -49.18
CA ILE A 281 -10.57 36.37 -48.19
C ILE A 281 -11.11 35.43 -47.11
N LEU A 282 -12.30 35.72 -46.58
CA LEU A 282 -12.98 34.86 -45.60
C LEU A 282 -13.14 33.42 -46.12
N LYS A 283 -13.51 33.27 -47.40
CA LYS A 283 -13.58 31.98 -48.12
C LYS A 283 -12.25 31.25 -48.31
N THR A 284 -11.13 31.80 -47.86
CA THR A 284 -9.82 31.11 -47.83
C THR A 284 -9.39 30.68 -46.42
N GLY A 285 -10.29 30.71 -45.43
CA GLY A 285 -9.98 30.34 -44.04
C GLY A 285 -9.13 31.39 -43.32
N ILE A 286 -9.17 32.64 -43.79
CA ILE A 286 -8.48 33.77 -43.16
C ILE A 286 -9.51 34.58 -42.37
N ASN A 287 -9.32 34.63 -41.05
CA ASN A 287 -10.12 35.45 -40.15
C ASN A 287 -9.89 36.93 -40.42
N VAL A 288 -10.95 37.75 -40.40
CA VAL A 288 -10.82 39.21 -40.54
C VAL A 288 -11.61 39.94 -39.45
N TYR A 289 -10.87 40.66 -38.62
CA TYR A 289 -11.39 41.50 -37.55
C TYR A 289 -11.40 42.96 -37.99
N GLY A 290 -12.50 43.67 -37.72
CA GLY A 290 -12.67 45.08 -38.03
C GLY A 290 -12.72 45.93 -36.77
N VAL A 291 -11.94 47.01 -36.72
CA VAL A 291 -11.99 48.01 -35.64
C VAL A 291 -12.33 49.35 -36.25
N TYR A 292 -13.56 49.81 -35.99
CA TYR A 292 -14.14 50.99 -36.60
C TYR A 292 -13.83 52.27 -35.81
N LEU A 293 -13.15 53.22 -36.45
CA LEU A 293 -12.53 54.40 -35.81
C LEU A 293 -13.28 55.72 -36.04
N GLY A 294 -14.61 55.68 -36.13
CA GLY A 294 -15.42 56.87 -36.35
C GLY A 294 -16.88 56.69 -35.92
N ALA A 295 -17.73 57.59 -36.41
CA ALA A 295 -19.19 57.49 -36.34
C ALA A 295 -19.84 57.79 -37.70
N ASP A 296 -19.04 57.70 -38.77
CA ASP A 296 -19.42 58.12 -40.12
C ASP A 296 -20.24 57.02 -40.82
N ARG A 297 -21.12 57.43 -41.75
CA ARG A 297 -21.98 56.50 -42.52
C ARG A 297 -21.36 56.21 -43.88
N VAL A 298 -21.31 54.92 -44.24
CA VAL A 298 -20.81 54.48 -45.55
C VAL A 298 -21.97 54.52 -46.54
N GLN A 299 -21.88 55.46 -47.48
CA GLN A 299 -22.90 55.73 -48.50
C GLN A 299 -22.23 56.37 -49.73
N CYS A 300 -22.87 56.20 -50.88
CA CYS A 300 -22.35 56.69 -52.16
C CYS A 300 -22.53 58.21 -52.36
N SER A 301 -21.86 58.75 -53.39
CA SER A 301 -21.98 60.13 -53.88
C SER A 301 -23.40 60.46 -54.34
N ASN A 302 -24.00 61.55 -53.86
CA ASN A 302 -25.38 61.97 -54.16
C ASN A 302 -25.63 62.19 -55.67
N GLY A 303 -26.01 61.12 -56.36
CA GLY A 303 -26.17 61.09 -57.83
C GLY A 303 -25.92 59.70 -58.45
N ASP A 304 -25.28 58.77 -57.72
CA ASP A 304 -25.07 57.39 -58.18
C ASP A 304 -26.37 56.57 -58.11
N ARG A 305 -27.18 56.66 -59.16
CA ARG A 305 -28.46 55.94 -59.32
C ARG A 305 -28.31 54.41 -59.44
N ASN A 306 -27.09 53.86 -59.46
CA ASN A 306 -26.85 52.42 -59.46
C ASN A 306 -26.47 51.90 -58.06
N CYS A 307 -25.99 52.77 -57.16
CA CYS A 307 -25.52 52.38 -55.83
C CYS A 307 -26.67 52.15 -54.83
N LYS A 308 -27.00 50.87 -54.58
CA LYS A 308 -27.98 50.45 -53.57
C LYS A 308 -27.64 50.86 -52.13
N LEU A 309 -26.37 51.16 -51.84
CA LEU A 309 -25.94 51.59 -50.50
C LEU A 309 -26.55 52.94 -50.10
N HIS A 310 -27.03 53.76 -51.04
CA HIS A 310 -27.81 54.97 -50.76
C HIS A 310 -29.11 54.71 -49.97
N GLU A 311 -29.78 53.59 -50.23
CA GLU A 311 -31.08 53.27 -49.62
C GLU A 311 -30.92 52.71 -48.19
N GLN A 312 -29.73 52.19 -47.87
CA GLN A 312 -29.41 51.56 -46.58
C GLN A 312 -28.57 52.46 -45.66
N SER A 313 -27.59 53.19 -46.22
CA SER A 313 -26.72 54.16 -45.52
C SER A 313 -26.27 53.68 -44.13
N LYS A 314 -25.46 52.62 -44.10
CA LYS A 314 -25.07 51.95 -42.85
C LYS A 314 -24.04 52.77 -42.06
N THR A 315 -23.94 52.54 -40.75
CA THR A 315 -22.73 52.89 -39.99
C THR A 315 -21.55 52.11 -40.56
N GLY A 316 -20.32 52.62 -40.42
CA GLY A 316 -19.14 51.86 -40.85
C GLY A 316 -18.97 50.51 -40.13
N VAL A 317 -19.41 50.41 -38.87
CA VAL A 317 -19.49 49.16 -38.10
C VAL A 317 -20.34 48.11 -38.84
N ASN A 318 -21.58 48.46 -39.16
CA ASN A 318 -22.53 47.57 -39.83
C ASN A 318 -22.11 47.27 -41.28
N TRP A 319 -21.44 48.20 -41.97
CA TRP A 319 -20.90 47.93 -43.31
C TRP A 319 -19.71 46.95 -43.28
N LEU A 320 -18.79 47.06 -42.32
CA LEU A 320 -17.71 46.07 -42.16
C LEU A 320 -18.28 44.70 -41.74
N ARG A 321 -19.24 44.66 -40.82
CA ARG A 321 -19.88 43.43 -40.35
C ARG A 321 -20.71 42.74 -41.46
N GLU A 322 -21.76 43.38 -41.95
CA GLU A 322 -22.76 42.76 -42.84
C GLU A 322 -22.33 42.74 -44.31
N ASN A 323 -21.64 43.80 -44.77
CA ASN A 323 -21.28 43.97 -46.17
C ASN A 323 -19.88 43.41 -46.49
N CYS A 324 -18.91 43.49 -45.57
CA CYS A 324 -17.59 42.84 -45.75
C CYS A 324 -17.49 41.45 -45.11
N GLY A 325 -18.24 41.17 -44.04
CA GLY A 325 -18.24 39.87 -43.33
C GLY A 325 -17.23 39.81 -42.16
N PHE A 326 -16.85 40.96 -41.58
CA PHE A 326 -15.81 41.01 -40.55
C PHE A 326 -16.39 40.95 -39.12
N ILE A 327 -15.68 40.26 -38.22
CA ILE A 327 -15.94 40.36 -36.77
C ILE A 327 -15.57 41.79 -36.34
N THR A 328 -16.59 42.65 -36.18
CA THR A 328 -16.39 44.11 -36.14
C THR A 328 -16.76 44.72 -34.78
N TYR A 329 -15.84 45.53 -34.24
CA TYR A 329 -15.97 46.30 -33.00
C TYR A 329 -15.98 47.81 -33.31
N ALA A 330 -16.76 48.61 -32.57
CA ALA A 330 -16.72 50.07 -32.68
C ALA A 330 -15.84 50.69 -31.57
N ALA A 331 -14.94 51.60 -31.94
CA ALA A 331 -14.11 52.34 -30.99
C ALA A 331 -14.91 53.34 -30.11
N SER A 332 -16.20 53.50 -30.36
CA SER A 332 -17.14 54.31 -29.58
C SER A 332 -18.00 53.51 -28.59
N GLU A 333 -17.94 52.17 -28.64
CA GLU A 333 -18.75 51.26 -27.81
C GLU A 333 -17.95 50.70 -26.61
N VAL A 334 -16.66 51.04 -26.51
CA VAL A 334 -15.75 50.58 -25.44
C VAL A 334 -14.86 51.76 -25.00
N ASP A 335 -14.74 51.99 -23.69
CA ASP A 335 -14.00 53.14 -23.10
C ASP A 335 -12.49 53.16 -23.42
N ASN A 336 -11.92 52.05 -23.90
CA ASN A 336 -10.51 51.95 -24.28
C ASN A 336 -10.31 51.01 -25.46
N LEU A 337 -9.75 51.53 -26.55
CA LEU A 337 -9.45 50.77 -27.76
C LEU A 337 -8.46 49.62 -27.53
N SER A 338 -7.60 49.70 -26.51
CA SER A 338 -6.70 48.61 -26.13
C SER A 338 -7.45 47.35 -25.67
N LEU A 339 -8.63 47.50 -25.04
CA LEU A 339 -9.45 46.36 -24.60
C LEU A 339 -10.02 45.59 -25.79
N ILE A 340 -10.44 46.28 -26.84
CA ILE A 340 -10.91 45.65 -28.09
C ILE A 340 -9.83 44.71 -28.65
N PHE A 341 -8.56 45.13 -28.65
CA PHE A 341 -7.47 44.30 -29.16
C PHE A 341 -7.01 43.21 -28.19
N GLN A 342 -7.14 43.41 -26.89
CA GLN A 342 -7.00 42.33 -25.92
C GLN A 342 -8.04 41.23 -26.22
N SER A 343 -9.32 41.60 -26.36
CA SER A 343 -10.40 40.66 -26.69
C SER A 343 -10.26 40.03 -28.08
N ILE A 344 -9.68 40.71 -29.08
CA ILE A 344 -9.33 40.07 -30.36
C ILE A 344 -8.21 39.02 -30.17
N SER A 345 -7.19 39.31 -29.35
CA SER A 345 -6.12 38.34 -29.07
C SER A 345 -6.65 37.11 -28.32
N GLU A 346 -7.46 37.33 -27.29
CA GLU A 346 -8.14 36.27 -26.52
C GLU A 346 -9.10 35.48 -27.42
N LEU A 347 -9.81 36.12 -28.35
CA LEU A 347 -10.68 35.46 -29.32
C LEU A 347 -9.90 34.63 -30.34
N ILE A 348 -8.70 35.04 -30.78
CA ILE A 348 -7.84 34.23 -31.67
C ILE A 348 -7.34 32.98 -30.93
N GLU A 349 -7.05 33.08 -29.64
CA GLU A 349 -6.65 31.94 -28.80
C GLU A 349 -7.83 30.98 -28.54
N LEU A 350 -9.00 31.51 -28.19
CA LEU A 350 -10.24 30.74 -28.09
C LEU A 350 -10.61 30.08 -29.43
N GLN A 351 -10.36 30.75 -30.56
CA GLN A 351 -10.50 30.16 -31.91
C GLN A 351 -9.43 29.11 -32.25
N ALA A 352 -8.34 29.00 -31.50
CA ALA A 352 -7.45 27.85 -31.58
C ALA A 352 -7.96 26.68 -30.70
N LYS A 353 -8.39 26.98 -29.45
CA LYS A 353 -8.73 25.99 -28.42
C LYS A 353 -10.18 25.44 -28.47
N ALA A 354 -11.15 26.15 -29.07
CA ALA A 354 -12.56 25.74 -29.09
C ALA A 354 -12.84 24.49 -29.96
N TRP A 355 -13.90 23.75 -29.62
CA TRP A 355 -14.31 22.49 -30.25
C TRP A 355 -13.24 21.40 -30.21
N ILE A 356 -12.35 21.48 -29.23
CA ILE A 356 -11.45 20.40 -28.80
C ILE A 356 -11.93 19.98 -27.41
N ALA A 357 -12.12 18.68 -27.22
CA ALA A 357 -12.39 18.07 -25.94
C ALA A 357 -11.09 17.47 -25.36
N ASP A 358 -10.82 17.82 -24.10
CA ASP A 358 -9.77 17.24 -23.27
C ASP A 358 -10.42 16.26 -22.28
N ASP A 359 -9.91 15.03 -22.22
CA ASP A 359 -10.48 13.98 -21.40
C ASP A 359 -9.42 13.10 -20.70
N PRO A 360 -8.93 13.52 -19.52
CA PRO A 360 -7.98 12.74 -18.72
C PRO A 360 -8.58 11.40 -18.29
N ILE A 361 -7.79 10.33 -18.29
CA ILE A 361 -8.20 9.04 -17.74
C ILE A 361 -8.31 9.14 -16.20
N GLY A 362 -9.11 8.25 -15.60
CA GLY A 362 -9.31 8.24 -14.15
C GLY A 362 -8.16 7.52 -13.46
N GLU A 363 -7.77 7.97 -12.27
CA GLU A 363 -6.59 7.46 -11.53
C GLU A 363 -6.55 5.92 -11.35
N MET A 364 -7.73 5.28 -11.26
CA MET A 364 -7.88 3.82 -11.13
C MET A 364 -8.09 3.09 -12.46
N PHE A 365 -7.96 3.76 -13.61
CA PHE A 365 -8.25 3.22 -14.93
C PHE A 365 -7.05 3.36 -15.87
N ALA A 366 -6.89 2.40 -16.78
CA ALA A 366 -5.95 2.46 -17.89
C ALA A 366 -6.70 2.58 -19.23
N PHE A 367 -6.15 3.32 -20.19
CA PHE A 367 -6.68 3.39 -21.55
C PHE A 367 -6.42 2.08 -22.34
N ASP A 368 -7.47 1.48 -22.91
CA ASP A 368 -7.44 0.20 -23.63
C ASP A 368 -7.74 0.36 -25.14
N GLY A 369 -7.59 1.57 -25.68
CA GLY A 369 -7.71 1.83 -27.13
C GLY A 369 -9.08 2.37 -27.58
N PHE A 370 -9.13 2.87 -28.82
CA PHE A 370 -10.36 3.36 -29.44
C PHE A 370 -11.18 2.22 -30.04
N VAL A 371 -12.52 2.34 -30.03
CA VAL A 371 -13.41 1.34 -30.67
C VAL A 371 -13.31 1.41 -32.21
N ASN A 372 -13.04 2.60 -32.75
CA ASN A 372 -12.81 2.84 -34.16
C ASN A 372 -11.46 3.53 -34.35
N THR A 373 -10.81 3.33 -35.50
CA THR A 373 -9.67 4.14 -35.92
C THR A 373 -10.20 5.45 -36.51
N PRO A 374 -9.63 6.62 -36.19
CA PRO A 374 -10.06 7.90 -36.79
C PRO A 374 -9.76 7.93 -38.29
N ALA A 375 -10.48 8.79 -39.04
CA ALA A 375 -10.24 8.97 -40.47
C ALA A 375 -8.98 9.80 -40.74
N ASP A 376 -8.63 10.68 -39.82
CA ASP A 376 -7.39 11.45 -39.76
C ASP A 376 -6.80 11.33 -38.34
N ALA A 377 -5.50 11.08 -38.19
CA ALA A 377 -4.88 10.88 -36.88
C ALA A 377 -4.97 12.10 -35.92
N ASN A 378 -5.35 13.27 -36.43
CA ASN A 378 -5.57 14.49 -35.64
C ASN A 378 -7.05 14.68 -35.23
N GLU A 379 -7.96 13.79 -35.65
CA GLU A 379 -9.38 13.80 -35.28
C GLU A 379 -9.59 13.41 -33.81
N TYR A 380 -8.99 12.29 -33.38
CA TYR A 380 -8.86 11.92 -31.97
C TYR A 380 -7.65 11.02 -31.74
N PHE A 381 -6.99 11.19 -30.61
CA PHE A 381 -5.84 10.39 -30.20
C PHE A 381 -5.72 10.34 -28.68
N TYR A 382 -4.94 9.38 -28.19
CA TYR A 382 -4.58 9.27 -26.79
C TYR A 382 -3.17 9.82 -26.60
N ASN A 383 -3.03 10.79 -25.69
CA ASN A 383 -1.76 11.38 -25.29
C ASN A 383 -1.27 10.67 -24.02
N SER A 384 -0.29 9.79 -24.18
CA SER A 384 0.32 9.02 -23.08
C SER A 384 1.30 9.81 -22.20
N THR A 385 1.46 11.11 -22.43
CA THR A 385 2.30 11.99 -21.59
C THR A 385 1.45 12.67 -20.51
N ASP A 386 0.23 13.08 -20.88
CA ASP A 386 -0.74 13.76 -20.01
C ASP A 386 -1.91 12.84 -19.58
N ASP A 387 -1.79 11.52 -19.87
CA ASP A 387 -2.79 10.46 -19.69
C ASP A 387 -4.23 10.89 -20.04
N LYS A 388 -4.44 11.33 -21.28
CA LYS A 388 -5.73 11.86 -21.74
C LYS A 388 -6.08 11.51 -23.17
N VAL A 389 -7.37 11.31 -23.43
CA VAL A 389 -7.94 11.35 -24.78
C VAL A 389 -8.13 12.81 -25.19
N ILE A 390 -7.71 13.14 -26.40
CA ILE A 390 -7.94 14.44 -27.04
C ILE A 390 -8.81 14.20 -28.27
N TRP A 391 -9.88 14.98 -28.42
CA TRP A 391 -10.84 14.85 -29.53
C TRP A 391 -11.14 16.21 -30.17
N ASN A 392 -10.92 16.33 -31.48
CA ASN A 392 -11.10 17.53 -32.27
C ASN A 392 -12.41 17.46 -33.06
N LEU A 393 -13.47 18.07 -32.52
CA LEU A 393 -14.81 18.06 -33.11
C LEU A 393 -14.92 18.87 -34.42
N ARG A 394 -13.89 19.65 -34.78
CA ARG A 394 -13.78 20.32 -36.10
C ARG A 394 -13.37 19.37 -37.23
N MET A 395 -12.76 18.23 -36.88
CA MET A 395 -12.36 17.20 -37.83
C MET A 395 -13.36 16.03 -37.82
N ALA A 396 -14.04 15.80 -36.70
CA ALA A 396 -15.11 14.83 -36.59
C ALA A 396 -16.30 15.17 -37.52
N THR A 397 -16.89 14.15 -38.13
CA THR A 397 -18.16 14.29 -38.86
C THR A 397 -19.32 14.04 -37.88
N PRO A 398 -20.36 14.89 -37.83
CA PRO A 398 -21.52 14.63 -36.97
C PRO A 398 -22.25 13.36 -37.43
N VAL A 399 -22.54 12.47 -36.48
CA VAL A 399 -23.15 11.14 -36.71
C VAL A 399 -24.54 11.31 -37.34
N TYR A 400 -25.28 12.32 -36.90
CA TYR A 400 -26.51 12.80 -37.53
C TYR A 400 -26.83 14.24 -37.08
N LYS A 401 -27.81 14.87 -37.76
CA LYS A 401 -28.45 16.13 -37.31
C LYS A 401 -29.91 15.86 -36.93
N THR A 402 -30.41 16.57 -35.92
CA THR A 402 -31.80 16.42 -35.41
C THR A 402 -32.77 17.43 -36.05
N GLU A 403 -34.07 17.16 -35.98
CA GLU A 403 -35.10 18.08 -36.50
C GLU A 403 -35.17 19.41 -35.72
N ASP A 404 -34.74 19.45 -34.46
CA ASP A 404 -34.63 20.64 -33.62
C ASP A 404 -33.27 21.36 -33.73
N GLY A 405 -32.42 20.93 -34.67
CA GLY A 405 -31.27 21.69 -35.16
C GLY A 405 -29.91 21.36 -34.55
N TYR A 406 -29.79 20.34 -33.68
CA TYR A 406 -28.48 19.92 -33.20
C TYR A 406 -27.74 19.10 -34.24
N SER A 407 -26.44 19.34 -34.39
CA SER A 407 -25.47 18.39 -34.94
C SER A 407 -24.89 17.59 -33.78
N ILE A 408 -24.93 16.25 -33.87
CA ILE A 408 -24.50 15.35 -32.78
C ILE A 408 -23.20 14.66 -33.18
N TYR A 409 -22.19 14.80 -32.33
CA TYR A 409 -20.87 14.22 -32.46
C TYR A 409 -20.67 13.20 -31.34
N GLN A 410 -20.05 12.05 -31.64
CA GLN A 410 -19.79 11.01 -30.63
C GLN A 410 -18.40 10.38 -30.83
N LEU A 411 -17.75 10.03 -29.72
CA LEU A 411 -16.50 9.27 -29.68
C LEU A 411 -16.61 8.17 -28.61
N THR A 412 -16.23 6.94 -28.95
CA THR A 412 -16.21 5.80 -28.02
C THR A 412 -14.82 5.16 -27.95
N TYR A 413 -14.32 4.96 -26.73
CA TYR A 413 -13.05 4.28 -26.44
C TYR A 413 -13.19 3.34 -25.23
N LYS A 414 -12.17 2.50 -25.02
CA LYS A 414 -12.10 1.49 -23.98
C LYS A 414 -11.24 1.97 -22.80
N VAL A 415 -11.64 1.61 -21.59
CA VAL A 415 -10.80 1.69 -20.38
C VAL A 415 -10.86 0.36 -19.63
N LYS A 416 -9.81 0.04 -18.88
CA LYS A 416 -9.79 -1.08 -17.92
C LYS A 416 -9.60 -0.53 -16.50
N LEU A 417 -10.49 -0.89 -15.57
CA LEU A 417 -10.31 -0.60 -14.14
C LEU A 417 -9.17 -1.46 -13.59
N ASN A 418 -8.20 -0.84 -12.92
CA ASN A 418 -7.08 -1.52 -12.27
C ASN A 418 -7.46 -1.94 -10.84
N THR A 419 -7.99 -3.15 -10.68
CA THR A 419 -8.34 -3.72 -9.37
C THR A 419 -7.13 -4.29 -8.62
N LEU A 420 -5.93 -4.29 -9.22
CA LEU A 420 -4.67 -4.67 -8.57
C LEU A 420 -3.95 -3.48 -7.90
N ASP A 421 -4.42 -2.24 -8.10
CA ASP A 421 -3.76 -1.08 -7.51
C ASP A 421 -3.88 -1.05 -5.97
N SER A 422 -2.84 -0.57 -5.30
CA SER A 422 -2.80 -0.33 -3.86
C SER A 422 -3.90 0.61 -3.31
N GLY A 423 -4.49 1.46 -4.16
CA GLY A 423 -5.63 2.33 -3.83
C GLY A 423 -7.01 1.70 -4.08
N TYR A 424 -7.08 0.45 -4.55
CA TYR A 424 -8.34 -0.24 -4.81
C TYR A 424 -9.05 -0.63 -3.50
N THR A 425 -10.38 -0.70 -3.56
CA THR A 425 -11.27 -1.11 -2.46
C THR A 425 -12.55 -1.66 -3.07
N GLU A 426 -13.00 -2.83 -2.59
CA GLU A 426 -14.20 -3.50 -3.09
C GLU A 426 -15.46 -2.60 -2.98
N GLY A 427 -16.42 -2.80 -3.88
CA GLY A 427 -17.67 -2.06 -3.86
C GLY A 427 -17.60 -0.56 -4.26
N THR A 428 -16.40 0.03 -4.28
CA THR A 428 -16.20 1.48 -4.44
C THR A 428 -16.29 1.92 -5.90
N TYR A 429 -17.09 2.97 -6.17
CA TYR A 429 -17.29 3.53 -7.51
C TYR A 429 -16.27 4.62 -7.83
N TYR A 430 -15.26 4.28 -8.62
CA TYR A 430 -14.22 5.20 -9.07
C TYR A 430 -14.64 5.92 -10.36
N PRO A 431 -14.33 7.22 -10.52
CA PRO A 431 -14.62 7.94 -11.76
C PRO A 431 -13.73 7.39 -12.89
N ALA A 432 -14.31 7.12 -14.05
CA ALA A 432 -13.60 6.56 -15.21
C ALA A 432 -12.60 7.53 -15.86
N ASN A 433 -12.67 8.81 -15.48
CA ASN A 433 -11.92 9.93 -16.05
C ASN A 433 -11.64 11.00 -14.99
N GLY A 434 -10.69 11.89 -15.29
CA GLY A 434 -10.54 13.18 -14.60
C GLY A 434 -11.58 14.21 -15.09
N ILE A 435 -11.22 15.50 -15.04
CA ILE A 435 -12.10 16.59 -15.46
C ILE A 435 -12.21 16.61 -16.99
N THR A 436 -13.22 15.94 -17.55
CA THR A 436 -13.55 16.02 -18.98
C THR A 436 -14.16 17.38 -19.33
N SER A 437 -13.66 18.03 -20.38
CA SER A 437 -14.19 19.33 -20.82
C SER A 437 -14.09 19.53 -22.35
N VAL A 438 -14.93 20.40 -22.90
CA VAL A 438 -14.82 20.91 -24.28
C VAL A 438 -14.98 22.42 -24.28
N SER A 439 -14.00 23.15 -24.81
CA SER A 439 -14.14 24.60 -25.02
C SER A 439 -15.10 24.86 -26.18
N TYR A 440 -15.95 25.88 -26.11
CA TYR A 440 -16.88 26.24 -27.18
C TYR A 440 -16.82 27.73 -27.53
N LEU A 441 -17.16 28.01 -28.79
CA LEU A 441 -17.32 29.35 -29.35
C LEU A 441 -18.48 29.30 -30.32
N ILE A 442 -19.47 30.19 -30.13
CA ILE A 442 -20.69 30.27 -30.95
C ILE A 442 -21.02 31.72 -31.28
N GLU A 443 -21.57 31.96 -32.48
CA GLU A 443 -22.15 33.23 -32.87
C GLU A 443 -23.68 33.16 -32.75
N GLN A 444 -24.26 33.95 -31.85
CA GLN A 444 -25.71 34.07 -31.66
C GLN A 444 -26.22 35.33 -32.36
N THR A 445 -26.97 35.18 -33.44
CA THR A 445 -27.75 36.27 -34.03
C THR A 445 -28.92 36.63 -33.11
N THR A 446 -28.82 37.75 -32.39
CA THR A 446 -29.94 38.24 -31.56
C THR A 446 -31.07 38.83 -32.42
N GLN A 447 -32.24 39.03 -31.81
CA GLN A 447 -33.44 39.50 -32.51
C GLN A 447 -33.36 40.95 -33.04
N ASP A 448 -32.36 41.72 -32.60
CA ASP A 448 -32.05 43.09 -33.04
C ASP A 448 -30.90 43.15 -34.07
N GLU A 449 -30.66 42.06 -34.81
CA GLU A 449 -29.61 41.89 -35.84
C GLU A 449 -28.15 42.05 -35.34
N THR A 450 -27.92 42.15 -34.03
CA THR A 450 -26.57 42.08 -33.45
C THR A 450 -26.14 40.64 -33.20
N SER A 451 -25.10 40.19 -33.89
CA SER A 451 -24.38 38.97 -33.53
C SER A 451 -23.60 39.17 -32.23
N ALA A 452 -23.91 38.38 -31.20
CA ALA A 452 -23.09 38.24 -30.01
C ALA A 452 -22.22 36.97 -30.15
N ILE A 453 -20.94 37.06 -29.84
CA ILE A 453 -20.07 35.90 -29.72
C ILE A 453 -20.13 35.43 -28.26
N GLU A 454 -20.59 34.21 -28.02
CA GLU A 454 -20.52 33.56 -26.70
C GLU A 454 -19.43 32.49 -26.71
N SER A 455 -18.65 32.43 -25.64
CA SER A 455 -17.55 31.49 -25.45
C SER A 455 -17.52 30.97 -24.02
N GLY A 456 -17.16 29.70 -23.84
CA GLY A 456 -16.96 29.13 -22.51
C GLY A 456 -16.40 27.72 -22.57
N THR A 457 -16.37 27.07 -21.42
CA THR A 457 -15.99 25.66 -21.29
C THR A 457 -17.20 24.85 -20.84
N ALA A 458 -17.53 23.80 -21.57
CA ALA A 458 -18.57 22.84 -21.22
C ALA A 458 -17.92 21.61 -20.59
N TYR A 459 -18.15 21.41 -19.29
CA TYR A 459 -17.70 20.23 -18.55
C TYR A 459 -18.73 19.10 -18.63
N PHE A 460 -18.28 17.84 -18.62
CA PHE A 460 -19.16 16.67 -18.62
C PHE A 460 -19.35 16.15 -17.18
N ASN A 461 -20.47 15.48 -16.89
CA ASN A 461 -20.53 14.61 -15.71
C ASN A 461 -19.72 13.34 -16.00
N VAL A 462 -18.95 12.84 -15.02
CA VAL A 462 -18.02 11.74 -15.25
C VAL A 462 -18.64 10.41 -14.81
N PRO A 463 -18.80 9.41 -15.69
CA PRO A 463 -19.30 8.10 -15.29
C PRO A 463 -18.35 7.39 -14.31
N SER A 464 -18.86 6.42 -13.56
CA SER A 464 -18.07 5.59 -12.66
C SER A 464 -18.28 4.09 -12.88
N ALA A 465 -17.30 3.30 -12.45
CA ALA A 465 -17.44 1.86 -12.31
C ALA A 465 -16.76 1.37 -11.03
N LYS A 466 -17.09 0.13 -10.64
CA LYS A 466 -16.49 -0.58 -9.53
C LYS A 466 -16.03 -1.98 -9.93
N GLY A 467 -15.03 -2.50 -9.24
CA GLY A 467 -14.66 -3.91 -9.31
C GLY A 467 -15.48 -4.76 -8.34
N TYR A 468 -15.08 -6.02 -8.27
CA TYR A 468 -15.45 -6.96 -7.21
C TYR A 468 -14.18 -7.55 -6.57
N ALA A 469 -14.33 -8.29 -5.49
CA ALA A 469 -13.31 -9.17 -4.92
C ALA A 469 -13.97 -10.46 -4.42
N ALA A 470 -13.17 -11.48 -4.07
CA ALA A 470 -13.66 -12.71 -3.46
C ALA A 470 -12.65 -13.26 -2.44
N ASP A 471 -13.15 -13.90 -1.39
CA ASP A 471 -12.30 -14.62 -0.45
C ASP A 471 -11.84 -15.96 -1.05
N ILE A 472 -10.56 -16.29 -0.86
CA ILE A 472 -10.01 -17.61 -1.23
C ILE A 472 -9.63 -18.36 0.04
N THR A 473 -10.50 -19.28 0.44
CA THR A 473 -10.34 -20.13 1.63
C THR A 473 -10.02 -21.57 1.24
N PHE A 474 -9.08 -22.24 1.92
CA PHE A 474 -8.78 -23.68 1.78
C PHE A 474 -8.05 -24.23 3.01
N ASN A 475 -7.91 -25.56 3.12
CA ASN A 475 -7.31 -26.20 4.29
C ASN A 475 -5.91 -26.76 4.02
N LYS A 476 -4.94 -26.39 4.85
CA LYS A 476 -3.63 -27.03 4.93
C LYS A 476 -3.70 -28.24 5.86
N VAL A 477 -3.30 -29.41 5.35
CA VAL A 477 -3.33 -30.68 6.10
C VAL A 477 -2.07 -31.53 5.91
N ASP A 478 -1.94 -32.59 6.72
CA ASP A 478 -1.02 -33.72 6.52
C ASP A 478 -1.64 -34.83 5.62
N GLU A 479 -0.93 -35.95 5.48
CA GLU A 479 -1.38 -37.13 4.72
C GLU A 479 -2.56 -37.89 5.35
N GLN A 480 -2.93 -37.55 6.59
CA GLN A 480 -4.04 -38.14 7.35
C GLN A 480 -5.28 -37.22 7.36
N ASN A 481 -5.18 -36.01 6.80
CA ASN A 481 -6.13 -34.89 6.86
C ASN A 481 -6.20 -34.15 8.23
N SER A 482 -5.18 -34.30 9.08
CA SER A 482 -4.99 -33.45 10.25
C SER A 482 -4.63 -32.02 9.81
N PRO A 483 -5.22 -30.96 10.37
CA PRO A 483 -4.86 -29.59 10.02
C PRO A 483 -3.43 -29.23 10.46
N LEU A 484 -2.73 -28.44 9.62
CA LEU A 484 -1.36 -27.98 9.89
C LEU A 484 -1.28 -26.45 9.89
N ALA A 485 -0.82 -25.88 11.00
CA ALA A 485 -0.59 -24.45 11.16
C ALA A 485 0.78 -24.00 10.61
N GLY A 486 0.90 -22.73 10.24
CA GLY A 486 2.19 -22.11 9.91
C GLY A 486 2.74 -22.43 8.51
N ALA A 487 1.93 -22.99 7.60
CA ALA A 487 2.27 -23.00 6.17
C ALA A 487 1.98 -21.61 5.60
N GLU A 488 2.99 -20.95 5.01
CA GLU A 488 2.79 -19.69 4.29
C GLU A 488 2.49 -20.00 2.82
N PHE A 489 1.44 -19.40 2.27
CA PHE A 489 1.07 -19.43 0.87
C PHE A 489 1.22 -18.06 0.25
N ILE A 490 1.53 -18.03 -1.05
CA ILE A 490 1.58 -16.81 -1.85
C ILE A 490 0.71 -16.96 -3.09
N LEU A 491 -0.10 -15.93 -3.34
CA LEU A 491 -0.93 -15.75 -4.52
C LEU A 491 -0.28 -14.69 -5.42
N THR A 492 -0.20 -14.97 -6.72
CA THR A 492 0.45 -14.09 -7.72
C THR A 492 -0.39 -14.07 -9.00
N THR A 493 -0.33 -13.00 -9.80
CA THR A 493 -0.98 -12.93 -11.12
C THR A 493 0.06 -12.68 -12.22
N ALA A 494 -0.32 -12.98 -13.47
CA ALA A 494 0.45 -12.60 -14.65
C ALA A 494 0.13 -11.18 -15.15
N ASP A 495 -0.96 -10.56 -14.66
CA ASP A 495 -1.41 -9.24 -15.09
C ASP A 495 -0.57 -8.09 -14.49
N ASP A 496 0.00 -8.28 -13.30
CA ASP A 496 1.12 -7.49 -12.75
C ASP A 496 2.11 -8.42 -12.04
N SER A 497 3.37 -8.41 -12.48
CA SER A 497 4.47 -9.19 -11.91
C SER A 497 4.93 -8.74 -10.51
N ASN A 498 4.51 -7.55 -10.07
CA ASN A 498 4.84 -7.00 -8.75
C ASN A 498 3.74 -7.28 -7.71
N TRP A 499 2.54 -7.65 -8.17
CA TRP A 499 1.40 -7.93 -7.30
C TRP A 499 1.52 -9.33 -6.68
N SER A 500 1.37 -9.39 -5.36
CA SER A 500 1.23 -10.64 -4.63
C SER A 500 0.52 -10.45 -3.29
N MET A 501 -0.27 -11.44 -2.89
CA MET A 501 -0.79 -11.56 -1.53
C MET A 501 -0.18 -12.79 -0.84
N THR A 502 -0.11 -12.76 0.49
CA THR A 502 0.37 -13.88 1.32
C THR A 502 -0.61 -14.18 2.44
N ALA A 503 -0.87 -15.46 2.69
CA ALA A 503 -1.69 -15.93 3.80
C ALA A 503 -1.04 -17.14 4.48
N THR A 504 -1.25 -17.32 5.77
CA THR A 504 -0.64 -18.40 6.57
C THR A 504 -1.74 -19.28 7.18
N SER A 505 -1.53 -20.60 7.22
CA SER A 505 -2.52 -21.50 7.81
C SER A 505 -2.66 -21.33 9.33
N GLY A 506 -3.90 -21.21 9.79
CA GLY A 506 -4.27 -21.11 11.20
C GLY A 506 -4.09 -22.42 11.98
N SER A 507 -4.43 -22.40 13.27
CA SER A 507 -4.41 -23.59 14.15
C SER A 507 -5.43 -24.66 13.76
N ASP A 508 -6.47 -24.27 13.03
CA ASP A 508 -7.47 -25.10 12.35
C ASP A 508 -7.04 -25.54 10.95
N GLY A 509 -5.84 -25.16 10.50
CA GLY A 509 -5.31 -25.41 9.17
C GLY A 509 -5.90 -24.51 8.09
N VAL A 510 -6.84 -23.61 8.40
CA VAL A 510 -7.49 -22.76 7.41
C VAL A 510 -6.51 -21.70 6.91
N VAL A 511 -6.40 -21.60 5.59
CA VAL A 511 -5.75 -20.50 4.88
C VAL A 511 -6.85 -19.64 4.27
N LEU A 512 -6.81 -18.34 4.53
CA LEU A 512 -7.76 -17.35 4.01
C LEU A 512 -6.98 -16.21 3.35
N PHE A 513 -7.26 -15.95 2.08
CA PHE A 513 -6.96 -14.67 1.44
C PHE A 513 -8.27 -13.87 1.36
N GLU A 514 -8.37 -12.80 2.14
CA GLU A 514 -9.51 -11.87 2.10
C GLU A 514 -9.41 -10.92 0.89
N ASP A 515 -10.54 -10.44 0.37
CA ASP A 515 -10.61 -9.35 -0.63
C ASP A 515 -9.74 -9.56 -1.91
N VAL A 516 -9.59 -10.80 -2.41
CA VAL A 516 -8.77 -11.06 -3.61
C VAL A 516 -9.42 -10.41 -4.85
N PRO A 517 -8.73 -9.49 -5.57
CA PRO A 517 -9.36 -8.72 -6.64
C PRO A 517 -9.92 -9.56 -7.80
N SER A 518 -11.12 -9.20 -8.25
CA SER A 518 -11.81 -9.89 -9.35
C SER A 518 -11.37 -9.38 -10.73
N GLY A 519 -11.57 -10.21 -11.76
CA GLY A 519 -11.16 -9.95 -13.15
C GLY A 519 -9.80 -10.54 -13.54
N HIS A 520 -9.25 -11.47 -12.76
CA HIS A 520 -7.85 -11.93 -12.84
C HIS A 520 -7.68 -13.45 -12.75
N THR A 521 -6.57 -13.94 -13.34
CA THR A 521 -6.11 -15.33 -13.18
C THR A 521 -4.89 -15.39 -12.29
N TYR A 522 -5.00 -16.10 -11.17
CA TYR A 522 -3.98 -16.23 -10.14
C TYR A 522 -3.29 -17.59 -10.15
N MET A 523 -2.05 -17.60 -9.71
CA MET A 523 -1.26 -18.77 -9.36
C MET A 523 -1.02 -18.77 -7.85
N LEU A 524 -1.61 -19.76 -7.18
CA LEU A 524 -1.39 -20.10 -5.77
C LEU A 524 -0.27 -21.14 -5.66
N LYS A 525 0.65 -20.94 -4.72
CA LYS A 525 1.69 -21.92 -4.34
C LYS A 525 1.99 -21.83 -2.85
N GLU A 526 2.47 -22.92 -2.25
CA GLU A 526 3.10 -22.85 -0.93
C GLU A 526 4.41 -22.05 -1.05
N ASN A 527 4.66 -21.13 -0.12
CA ASN A 527 5.89 -20.37 -0.03
C ASN A 527 6.86 -21.01 0.97
N SER A 528 6.38 -21.35 2.18
CA SER A 528 7.09 -22.18 3.16
C SER A 528 6.17 -23.21 3.82
N ALA A 529 6.71 -24.41 4.05
CA ALA A 529 6.02 -25.48 4.77
C ALA A 529 5.84 -25.16 6.27
N PRO A 530 4.92 -25.85 6.96
CA PRO A 530 4.97 -26.00 8.41
C PRO A 530 6.32 -26.58 8.87
N ARG A 531 6.68 -26.30 10.12
CA ARG A 531 7.86 -26.86 10.78
C ARG A 531 7.80 -28.40 10.78
N ASP A 532 8.92 -29.07 10.51
CA ASP A 532 9.06 -30.53 10.45
C ASP A 532 8.22 -31.20 9.32
N PHE A 533 7.81 -30.44 8.28
CA PHE A 533 7.16 -30.93 7.07
C PHE A 533 7.92 -30.52 5.79
N ILE A 534 7.88 -31.38 4.78
CA ILE A 534 8.40 -31.12 3.43
C ILE A 534 7.46 -30.15 2.71
N LYS A 535 8.01 -29.13 2.04
CA LYS A 535 7.26 -28.20 1.20
C LYS A 535 6.64 -28.87 -0.03
N SER A 536 5.40 -28.50 -0.35
CA SER A 536 4.75 -28.85 -1.61
C SER A 536 5.15 -27.87 -2.74
N ASP A 537 5.74 -28.40 -3.81
CA ASP A 537 6.00 -27.66 -5.06
C ASP A 537 4.75 -27.58 -5.97
N THR A 538 3.56 -27.94 -5.47
CA THR A 538 2.32 -27.93 -6.25
C THR A 538 1.79 -26.50 -6.44
N THR A 539 1.48 -26.15 -7.68
CA THR A 539 0.87 -24.86 -8.06
C THR A 539 -0.57 -25.03 -8.51
N TYR A 540 -1.47 -24.16 -8.07
CA TYR A 540 -2.88 -24.14 -8.49
C TYR A 540 -3.19 -22.88 -9.28
N THR A 541 -3.87 -23.02 -10.42
CA THR A 541 -4.43 -21.90 -11.17
C THR A 541 -5.86 -21.64 -10.72
N LEU A 542 -6.14 -20.40 -10.32
CA LEU A 542 -7.42 -19.93 -9.81
C LEU A 542 -7.88 -18.74 -10.65
N ILE A 543 -9.18 -18.57 -10.84
CA ILE A 543 -9.75 -17.42 -11.54
C ILE A 543 -10.77 -16.79 -10.60
N VAL A 544 -10.63 -15.49 -10.31
CA VAL A 544 -11.65 -14.75 -9.56
C VAL A 544 -12.41 -13.88 -10.57
N SER A 545 -13.72 -14.07 -10.66
CA SER A 545 -14.56 -13.31 -11.61
C SER A 545 -15.95 -12.97 -11.07
N TYR A 546 -16.35 -11.71 -11.21
CA TYR A 546 -17.60 -11.13 -10.71
C TYR A 546 -17.85 -11.34 -9.20
N GLY A 547 -16.77 -11.48 -8.42
CA GLY A 547 -16.79 -11.79 -6.99
C GLY A 547 -16.94 -13.28 -6.65
N GLU A 548 -16.79 -14.18 -7.62
CA GLU A 548 -16.86 -15.63 -7.44
C GLU A 548 -15.49 -16.29 -7.74
N LEU A 549 -15.12 -17.30 -6.94
CA LEU A 549 -13.92 -18.12 -7.17
C LEU A 549 -14.21 -19.30 -8.11
N SER A 550 -13.40 -19.45 -9.16
CA SER A 550 -13.45 -20.56 -10.10
C SER A 550 -12.11 -21.28 -10.17
N GLY A 551 -12.12 -22.59 -9.90
CA GLY A 551 -10.93 -23.43 -9.81
C GLY A 551 -11.10 -24.56 -8.79
N SER A 552 -10.00 -25.23 -8.44
CA SER A 552 -9.98 -26.25 -7.37
C SER A 552 -8.59 -26.35 -6.76
N ILE A 553 -8.49 -26.13 -5.45
CA ILE A 553 -7.23 -26.24 -4.70
C ILE A 553 -7.11 -27.71 -4.24
N GLY A 554 -6.28 -28.48 -4.94
CA GLY A 554 -6.10 -29.91 -4.67
C GLY A 554 -7.41 -30.73 -4.72
N THR A 555 -7.51 -31.72 -3.86
CA THR A 555 -8.73 -32.53 -3.65
C THR A 555 -9.50 -32.00 -2.45
N ASN A 556 -10.83 -31.86 -2.56
CA ASN A 556 -11.70 -31.36 -1.48
C ASN A 556 -11.26 -30.01 -0.87
N ASN A 557 -10.61 -29.15 -1.67
CA ASN A 557 -10.11 -27.84 -1.25
C ASN A 557 -9.00 -27.93 -0.16
N THR A 558 -8.06 -28.87 -0.33
CA THR A 558 -6.95 -29.09 0.62
C THR A 558 -5.56 -29.11 -0.05
N VAL A 559 -4.52 -28.73 0.72
CA VAL A 559 -3.10 -28.86 0.35
C VAL A 559 -2.39 -29.73 1.37
N VAL A 560 -1.84 -30.86 0.92
CA VAL A 560 -1.18 -31.89 1.74
C VAL A 560 0.34 -31.69 1.74
N ASN A 561 0.98 -31.83 2.91
CA ASN A 561 2.46 -31.98 3.01
C ASN A 561 2.81 -33.28 3.75
N SER A 562 3.91 -33.90 3.35
CA SER A 562 4.51 -35.06 4.03
C SER A 562 5.45 -34.61 5.16
N PRO A 563 5.55 -35.34 6.29
CA PRO A 563 6.49 -35.03 7.36
C PRO A 563 7.96 -35.16 6.91
N GLU A 564 8.85 -34.36 7.49
CA GLU A 564 10.29 -34.39 7.19
C GLU A 564 10.98 -35.60 7.86
N PRO A 565 11.80 -36.40 7.14
CA PRO A 565 12.48 -37.56 7.70
C PRO A 565 13.45 -37.20 8.84
N GLN A 566 13.08 -37.55 10.06
CA GLN A 566 13.87 -37.30 11.26
C GLN A 566 15.07 -38.27 11.34
N ASN A 567 16.27 -37.75 11.55
CA ASN A 567 17.54 -38.49 11.56
C ASN A 567 18.34 -38.24 12.84
N GLY A 568 19.34 -39.06 13.11
CA GLY A 568 20.29 -38.92 14.21
C GLY A 568 21.69 -39.47 13.86
N SER A 569 22.47 -39.82 14.88
CA SER A 569 23.86 -40.27 14.73
C SER A 569 24.32 -41.25 15.82
N LEU A 570 25.40 -41.97 15.55
CA LEU A 570 26.07 -42.90 16.46
C LEU A 570 27.60 -42.69 16.40
N THR A 571 28.24 -42.48 17.54
CA THR A 571 29.69 -42.35 17.67
C THR A 571 30.28 -43.50 18.48
N VAL A 572 31.30 -44.16 17.91
CA VAL A 572 32.09 -45.21 18.57
C VAL A 572 33.49 -44.67 18.85
N SER A 573 33.95 -44.74 20.11
CA SER A 573 35.23 -44.17 20.53
C SER A 573 36.09 -45.15 21.33
N LYS A 574 37.42 -45.04 21.19
CA LYS A 574 38.39 -45.98 21.78
C LYS A 574 39.37 -45.31 22.74
N THR A 575 39.54 -45.93 23.91
CA THR A 575 40.62 -45.67 24.86
C THR A 575 41.36 -46.96 25.22
N VAL A 576 42.62 -46.85 25.61
CA VAL A 576 43.47 -47.97 26.04
C VAL A 576 44.28 -47.50 27.25
N SER A 577 44.36 -48.30 28.31
CA SER A 577 44.84 -47.87 29.63
C SER A 577 45.55 -48.97 30.44
N GLY A 578 46.23 -48.59 31.52
CA GLY A 578 47.04 -49.49 32.35
C GLY A 578 48.51 -49.58 31.93
N SER A 579 49.37 -50.12 32.80
CA SER A 579 50.84 -50.06 32.59
C SER A 579 51.36 -50.98 31.47
N GLY A 580 50.56 -51.95 31.03
CA GLY A 580 50.86 -52.88 29.93
C GLY A 580 50.15 -52.54 28.62
N ALA A 581 49.55 -51.34 28.52
CA ALA A 581 48.82 -50.86 27.35
C ALA A 581 49.71 -50.68 26.11
N ASP A 582 49.25 -51.19 24.97
CA ASP A 582 49.76 -50.82 23.65
C ASP A 582 48.80 -49.81 23.00
N SER A 583 49.19 -48.53 23.02
CA SER A 583 48.41 -47.45 22.40
C SER A 583 48.49 -47.44 20.87
N THR A 584 49.40 -48.22 20.27
CA THR A 584 49.59 -48.31 18.82
C THR A 584 48.79 -49.45 18.18
N LYS A 585 48.35 -50.42 18.99
CA LYS A 585 47.53 -51.56 18.57
C LYS A 585 46.16 -51.13 18.05
N ASP A 586 45.79 -51.70 16.92
CA ASP A 586 44.43 -51.68 16.37
C ASP A 586 43.52 -52.66 17.12
N PHE A 587 42.29 -52.23 17.37
CA PHE A 587 41.18 -53.07 17.83
C PHE A 587 40.06 -53.00 16.79
N THR A 588 39.48 -54.15 16.45
CA THR A 588 38.47 -54.25 15.38
C THR A 588 37.07 -54.06 15.96
N PHE A 589 36.25 -53.30 15.25
CA PHE A 589 34.87 -52.98 15.59
C PHE A 589 33.94 -53.43 14.49
N THR A 590 32.88 -54.14 14.87
CA THR A 590 31.71 -54.41 14.03
C THR A 590 30.53 -53.62 14.59
N VAL A 591 29.88 -52.83 13.75
CA VAL A 591 28.60 -52.16 14.05
C VAL A 591 27.53 -52.79 13.18
N ASP A 592 26.64 -53.55 13.80
CA ASP A 592 25.44 -54.09 13.15
C ASP A 592 24.25 -53.15 13.46
N ALA A 593 23.51 -52.74 12.44
CA ALA A 593 22.42 -51.77 12.53
C ALA A 593 21.21 -52.11 11.64
N GLU A 594 20.01 -51.89 12.17
CA GLU A 594 18.74 -52.17 11.50
C GLU A 594 17.66 -51.13 11.85
N ILE A 595 16.70 -50.93 10.96
CA ILE A 595 15.58 -49.98 11.11
C ILE A 595 14.28 -50.70 10.75
N GLY A 596 13.34 -50.78 11.70
CA GLY A 596 12.07 -51.51 11.50
C GLY A 596 12.22 -53.02 11.26
N GLY A 597 13.39 -53.60 11.56
CA GLY A 597 13.74 -55.00 11.24
C GLY A 597 14.34 -55.21 9.84
N GLU A 598 14.60 -54.13 9.09
CA GLU A 598 15.34 -54.18 7.81
C GLU A 598 16.79 -53.73 8.01
N ALA A 599 17.73 -54.48 7.41
CA ALA A 599 19.16 -54.30 7.61
C ALA A 599 19.69 -53.05 6.88
N LEU A 600 20.38 -52.16 7.60
CA LEU A 600 20.81 -50.87 7.06
C LEU A 600 21.84 -51.03 5.92
N THR A 601 21.73 -50.23 4.85
CA THR A 601 22.67 -50.26 3.72
C THR A 601 23.03 -48.86 3.24
N GLY A 602 24.31 -48.65 2.89
CA GLY A 602 24.82 -47.36 2.42
C GLY A 602 25.97 -46.83 3.26
N THR A 603 26.38 -45.59 3.02
CA THR A 603 27.42 -44.91 3.81
C THR A 603 26.78 -43.82 4.66
N TYR A 604 26.99 -43.90 5.97
CA TYR A 604 26.48 -42.99 6.99
C TYR A 604 27.68 -42.44 7.75
N GLY A 605 27.96 -41.15 7.59
CA GLY A 605 29.21 -40.53 8.06
C GLY A 605 30.46 -41.33 7.68
N ASP A 606 31.23 -41.72 8.70
CA ASP A 606 32.47 -42.49 8.63
C ASP A 606 32.31 -43.99 8.37
N MET A 607 31.08 -44.51 8.32
CA MET A 607 30.77 -45.94 8.36
C MET A 607 30.02 -46.39 7.10
N ALA A 608 30.50 -47.48 6.48
CA ALA A 608 29.88 -48.08 5.30
C ALA A 608 29.18 -49.41 5.66
N PHE A 609 27.85 -49.37 5.74
CA PHE A 609 27.00 -50.50 6.09
C PHE A 609 26.66 -51.34 4.87
N ASN A 610 26.96 -52.63 4.95
CA ASN A 610 26.70 -53.63 3.92
C ASN A 610 25.84 -54.74 4.53
N ASN A 611 24.57 -54.81 4.15
CA ASN A 611 23.57 -55.71 4.73
C ASN A 611 23.55 -55.65 6.27
N GLY A 612 23.35 -54.45 6.82
CA GLY A 612 23.30 -54.16 8.25
C GLY A 612 24.65 -54.00 8.93
N SER A 613 25.75 -54.48 8.37
CA SER A 613 27.05 -54.54 9.08
C SER A 613 28.10 -53.57 8.52
N ALA A 614 28.76 -52.82 9.40
CA ALA A 614 29.92 -51.98 9.09
C ALA A 614 31.12 -52.39 9.97
N VAL A 615 32.30 -52.56 9.36
CA VAL A 615 33.51 -53.03 10.07
C VAL A 615 34.67 -52.06 9.88
N PHE A 616 35.36 -51.71 10.97
CA PHE A 616 36.52 -50.81 10.99
C PHE A 616 37.47 -51.12 12.17
N THR A 617 38.58 -50.40 12.26
CA THR A 617 39.54 -50.49 13.38
C THR A 617 39.74 -49.13 14.04
N LEU A 618 40.05 -49.11 15.35
CA LEU A 618 40.44 -47.90 16.09
C LEU A 618 41.67 -48.18 16.98
N LYS A 619 42.53 -47.16 17.13
CA LYS A 619 43.64 -47.09 18.10
C LYS A 619 43.24 -46.29 19.36
N ALA A 620 44.16 -46.16 20.31
CA ALA A 620 43.94 -45.36 21.52
C ALA A 620 43.70 -43.87 21.18
N GLY A 621 42.53 -43.35 21.54
CA GLY A 621 42.11 -41.96 21.30
C GLY A 621 41.32 -41.74 20.01
N GLU A 622 41.17 -42.76 19.16
CA GLU A 622 40.44 -42.65 17.90
C GLU A 622 38.93 -42.88 18.07
N ASN A 623 38.15 -42.40 17.10
CA ASN A 623 36.70 -42.57 17.04
C ASN A 623 36.21 -42.56 15.57
N LYS A 624 34.96 -42.97 15.37
CA LYS A 624 34.21 -42.84 14.11
C LYS A 624 32.75 -42.51 14.40
N THR A 625 32.13 -41.70 13.55
CA THR A 625 30.71 -41.32 13.68
C THR A 625 29.91 -41.68 12.44
N ALA A 626 28.82 -42.42 12.61
CA ALA A 626 27.78 -42.57 11.61
C ALA A 626 26.76 -41.42 11.75
N SER A 627 26.66 -40.58 10.73
CA SER A 627 25.73 -39.45 10.67
C SER A 627 24.57 -39.71 9.70
N ASN A 628 23.45 -39.01 9.92
CA ASN A 628 22.21 -39.11 9.15
C ASN A 628 21.60 -40.53 9.15
N LEU A 629 21.72 -41.25 10.27
CA LEU A 629 21.01 -42.51 10.49
C LEU A 629 19.52 -42.21 10.71
N PRO A 630 18.57 -42.98 10.13
CA PRO A 630 17.15 -42.80 10.42
C PRO A 630 16.83 -42.89 11.91
N ALA A 631 15.96 -42.02 12.43
CA ALA A 631 15.50 -42.12 13.81
C ALA A 631 14.80 -43.46 14.05
N GLY A 632 15.10 -44.11 15.17
CA GLY A 632 14.67 -45.48 15.47
C GLY A 632 15.62 -46.58 14.99
N THR A 633 16.78 -46.25 14.38
CA THR A 633 17.78 -47.26 14.01
C THR A 633 18.34 -47.93 15.27
N GLU A 634 18.12 -49.23 15.43
CA GLU A 634 18.75 -50.04 16.48
C GLU A 634 20.18 -50.42 16.06
N TYR A 635 21.09 -50.50 17.03
CA TYR A 635 22.49 -50.82 16.79
C TYR A 635 23.09 -51.76 17.83
N THR A 636 24.09 -52.53 17.39
CA THR A 636 24.99 -53.34 18.23
C THR A 636 26.43 -53.07 17.81
N VAL A 637 27.25 -52.56 18.72
CA VAL A 637 28.70 -52.40 18.50
C VAL A 637 29.43 -53.52 19.23
N THR A 638 30.25 -54.30 18.55
CA THR A 638 31.09 -55.36 19.14
C THR A 638 32.56 -55.08 18.88
N GLU A 639 33.40 -55.19 19.91
CA GLU A 639 34.85 -55.10 19.77
C GLU A 639 35.54 -56.48 19.83
N SER A 640 36.48 -56.72 18.92
CA SER A 640 37.34 -57.90 18.86
C SER A 640 38.83 -57.53 18.81
N ASP A 641 39.70 -58.55 18.68
CA ASP A 641 41.16 -58.45 18.77
C ASP A 641 41.69 -57.88 20.10
N ASN A 642 40.91 -57.98 21.17
CA ASN A 642 41.19 -57.46 22.52
C ASN A 642 41.84 -58.50 23.46
N ASP A 643 42.45 -59.55 22.91
CA ASP A 643 43.17 -60.57 23.69
C ASP A 643 44.20 -59.97 24.66
N GLY A 644 44.12 -60.38 25.93
CA GLY A 644 44.98 -59.90 27.00
C GLY A 644 44.62 -58.51 27.56
N TYR A 645 43.48 -57.94 27.18
CA TYR A 645 42.90 -56.73 27.78
C TYR A 645 41.60 -57.05 28.54
N THR A 646 41.31 -56.25 29.57
CA THR A 646 39.97 -56.14 30.17
C THR A 646 39.23 -55.00 29.49
N VAL A 647 38.15 -55.32 28.79
CA VAL A 647 37.32 -54.35 28.04
C VAL A 647 36.19 -53.83 28.94
N THR A 648 35.98 -52.51 28.92
CA THR A 648 34.74 -51.89 29.42
C THR A 648 34.07 -51.03 28.35
N VAL A 649 32.75 -51.02 28.35
CA VAL A 649 31.88 -50.17 27.54
C VAL A 649 31.13 -49.23 28.48
N ASN A 650 31.25 -47.92 28.27
CA ASN A 650 30.63 -46.88 29.11
C ASN A 650 30.84 -47.15 30.62
N GLY A 651 32.04 -47.61 30.99
CA GLY A 651 32.44 -47.95 32.37
C GLY A 651 32.12 -49.38 32.84
N THR A 652 31.27 -50.15 32.14
CA THR A 652 30.85 -51.51 32.54
C THR A 652 31.64 -52.60 31.80
N ARG A 653 32.07 -53.68 32.47
CA ARG A 653 32.84 -54.78 31.84
C ARG A 653 31.99 -55.52 30.78
N SER A 654 32.29 -55.26 29.51
CA SER A 654 31.58 -55.76 28.32
C SER A 654 32.47 -55.61 27.09
N THR A 655 32.28 -56.43 26.06
CA THR A 655 32.84 -56.24 24.70
C THR A 655 31.78 -55.77 23.70
N ILE A 656 30.56 -55.50 24.16
CA ILE A 656 29.40 -55.16 23.33
C ILE A 656 28.68 -53.93 23.91
N ALA A 657 28.32 -52.98 23.03
CA ALA A 657 27.36 -51.90 23.27
C ALA A 657 26.08 -52.13 22.44
N LYS A 658 24.93 -51.69 22.94
CA LYS A 658 23.64 -51.74 22.23
C LYS A 658 22.80 -50.50 22.54
N GLY A 659 21.97 -50.09 21.59
CA GLY A 659 21.01 -49.00 21.79
C GLY A 659 20.21 -48.68 20.53
N THR A 660 19.53 -47.54 20.55
CA THR A 660 18.72 -47.02 19.44
C THR A 660 19.09 -45.55 19.22
N VAL A 661 19.12 -45.11 17.96
CA VAL A 661 19.38 -43.71 17.59
C VAL A 661 18.08 -42.92 17.65
N ALA A 662 18.01 -41.91 18.52
CA ALA A 662 16.85 -41.00 18.60
C ALA A 662 17.00 -39.81 17.65
N ALA A 663 15.87 -39.24 17.22
CA ALA A 663 15.82 -38.07 16.34
C ALA A 663 16.63 -36.90 16.91
N ASN A 664 17.47 -36.29 16.07
CA ASN A 664 18.31 -35.13 16.36
C ASN A 664 19.31 -35.33 17.53
N THR A 665 19.76 -36.57 17.76
CA THR A 665 20.75 -36.92 18.81
C THR A 665 21.99 -37.64 18.27
N ASN A 666 23.03 -37.73 19.10
CA ASN A 666 24.18 -38.63 18.94
C ASN A 666 24.17 -39.68 20.05
N ALA A 667 24.11 -40.96 19.69
CA ALA A 667 24.32 -42.07 20.61
C ALA A 667 25.82 -42.33 20.77
N GLU A 668 26.28 -42.74 21.97
CA GLU A 668 27.71 -42.93 22.26
C GLU A 668 28.04 -44.31 22.84
N ALA A 669 29.01 -44.97 22.20
CA ALA A 669 29.58 -46.24 22.64
C ALA A 669 31.10 -46.08 22.83
N ALA A 670 31.51 -45.80 24.07
CA ALA A 670 32.90 -45.57 24.45
C ALA A 670 33.54 -46.84 25.05
N PHE A 671 34.57 -47.37 24.39
CA PHE A 671 35.26 -48.61 24.75
C PHE A 671 36.64 -48.34 25.35
N ASN A 672 36.94 -48.86 26.54
CA ASN A 672 38.27 -48.83 27.16
C ASN A 672 38.90 -50.22 27.26
N ASN A 673 40.14 -50.38 26.79
CA ASN A 673 40.91 -51.62 26.96
C ASN A 673 42.02 -51.43 28.00
N TYR A 674 41.80 -51.99 29.18
CA TYR A 674 42.76 -51.96 30.28
C TYR A 674 43.71 -53.16 30.25
N LYS A 675 45.01 -52.94 30.47
CA LYS A 675 46.01 -54.01 30.62
C LYS A 675 47.16 -53.58 31.51
N ASP A 676 47.54 -54.44 32.44
CA ASP A 676 48.63 -54.19 33.39
C ASP A 676 49.86 -55.06 33.10
N GLY A 677 51.04 -54.61 33.55
CA GLY A 677 52.34 -55.27 33.32
C GLY A 677 52.75 -56.28 34.39
N GLY A 678 52.01 -56.36 35.50
CA GLY A 678 52.28 -57.25 36.64
C GLY A 678 51.28 -58.41 36.76
N ASN A 679 51.76 -59.58 37.18
CA ASN A 679 50.90 -60.74 37.44
C ASN A 679 50.29 -60.67 38.85
N ILE A 680 49.39 -59.73 39.06
CA ILE A 680 48.60 -59.53 40.29
C ILE A 680 47.23 -60.19 40.09
N SER A 681 46.69 -60.80 41.15
CA SER A 681 45.32 -61.35 41.14
C SER A 681 44.29 -60.22 40.96
N ASP A 682 43.48 -60.30 39.89
CA ASP A 682 42.56 -59.26 39.37
C ASP A 682 41.95 -58.38 40.48
N PRO A 683 42.48 -57.17 40.73
CA PRO A 683 41.88 -56.26 41.70
C PRO A 683 40.59 -55.72 41.10
N GLU A 684 39.47 -55.94 41.77
CA GLU A 684 38.21 -55.27 41.41
C GLU A 684 38.40 -53.74 41.50
N TYR A 685 37.69 -52.95 40.69
CA TYR A 685 37.87 -51.50 40.63
C TYR A 685 36.61 -50.74 41.05
N GLY A 686 36.77 -49.50 41.53
CA GLY A 686 35.69 -48.53 41.77
C GLY A 686 36.10 -47.13 41.31
N SER A 687 35.36 -46.11 41.76
CA SER A 687 35.67 -44.70 41.46
C SER A 687 35.49 -43.78 42.66
N LEU A 688 36.01 -42.55 42.56
CA LEU A 688 35.82 -41.47 43.52
C LEU A 688 35.51 -40.14 42.80
N THR A 689 34.33 -39.58 43.01
CA THR A 689 33.97 -38.24 42.53
C THR A 689 34.08 -37.21 43.65
N VAL A 690 34.89 -36.18 43.44
CA VAL A 690 34.99 -34.98 44.30
C VAL A 690 34.23 -33.85 43.61
N SER A 691 33.27 -33.23 44.30
CA SER A 691 32.42 -32.16 43.74
C SER A 691 32.32 -30.96 44.66
N LYS A 692 32.16 -29.76 44.08
CA LYS A 692 32.18 -28.49 44.79
C LYS A 692 30.86 -27.72 44.66
N THR A 693 30.21 -27.48 45.78
CA THR A 693 29.13 -26.49 45.92
C THR A 693 29.64 -25.29 46.71
N VAL A 694 29.22 -24.08 46.34
CA VAL A 694 29.46 -22.85 47.13
C VAL A 694 28.11 -22.18 47.33
N SER A 695 27.77 -21.79 48.56
CA SER A 695 26.41 -21.40 48.96
C SER A 695 26.38 -20.31 50.03
N GLY A 696 25.19 -19.74 50.25
CA GLY A 696 25.00 -18.60 51.16
C GLY A 696 25.19 -17.24 50.47
N SER A 697 24.70 -16.18 51.12
CA SER A 697 24.61 -14.83 50.53
C SER A 697 25.94 -14.09 50.41
N GLY A 698 27.01 -14.57 51.06
CA GLY A 698 28.38 -14.05 50.94
C GLY A 698 29.29 -14.90 50.05
N ALA A 699 28.74 -15.84 49.28
CA ALA A 699 29.49 -16.76 48.43
C ALA A 699 30.11 -16.08 47.20
N ASP A 700 31.34 -16.47 46.88
CA ASP A 700 32.00 -16.23 45.60
C ASP A 700 32.02 -17.54 44.81
N SER A 701 31.21 -17.61 43.75
CA SER A 701 31.12 -18.78 42.86
C SER A 701 32.29 -18.89 41.88
N THR A 702 33.06 -17.82 41.69
CA THR A 702 34.20 -17.75 40.76
C THR A 702 35.52 -18.19 41.40
N LYS A 703 35.58 -18.15 42.74
CA LYS A 703 36.74 -18.56 43.54
C LYS A 703 37.03 -20.05 43.40
N ASN A 704 38.31 -20.35 43.11
CA ASN A 704 38.88 -21.68 43.24
C ASN A 704 39.03 -22.06 44.73
N PHE A 705 38.74 -23.33 45.03
CA PHE A 705 39.11 -24.01 46.28
C PHE A 705 40.02 -25.19 45.94
N THR A 706 41.08 -25.41 46.74
CA THR A 706 42.13 -26.39 46.43
C THR A 706 41.88 -27.69 47.17
N PHE A 707 41.73 -28.76 46.41
CA PHE A 707 41.50 -30.13 46.88
C PHE A 707 42.80 -30.94 46.84
N THR A 708 43.02 -31.71 47.90
CA THR A 708 44.05 -32.75 47.94
C THR A 708 43.37 -34.09 48.23
N VAL A 709 43.58 -35.06 47.35
CA VAL A 709 43.13 -36.45 47.49
C VAL A 709 44.33 -37.33 47.75
N ASP A 710 44.51 -37.76 49.00
CA ASP A 710 45.51 -38.75 49.37
C ASP A 710 44.91 -40.16 49.22
N ALA A 711 45.62 -41.07 48.56
CA ALA A 711 45.17 -42.42 48.23
C ALA A 711 46.28 -43.47 48.48
N MET A 712 45.94 -44.49 49.28
CA MET A 712 46.85 -45.55 49.72
C MET A 712 46.21 -46.92 49.48
N LEU A 713 46.94 -47.87 48.88
CA LEU A 713 46.48 -49.26 48.71
C LEU A 713 47.33 -50.18 49.59
N ASP A 714 46.69 -50.85 50.55
CA ASP A 714 47.32 -51.74 51.55
C ASP A 714 48.53 -51.15 52.31
N GLY A 715 48.61 -49.81 52.37
CA GLY A 715 49.67 -49.05 53.03
C GLY A 715 50.71 -48.44 52.09
N GLU A 716 50.69 -48.80 50.80
CA GLU A 716 51.57 -48.22 49.77
C GLU A 716 50.90 -47.06 49.02
N ALA A 717 51.71 -46.11 48.57
CA ALA A 717 51.25 -44.86 47.96
C ALA A 717 50.83 -45.04 46.49
N LEU A 718 49.61 -44.65 46.12
CA LEU A 718 49.10 -44.80 44.76
C LEU A 718 49.79 -43.82 43.78
N THR A 719 50.21 -44.29 42.61
CA THR A 719 50.87 -43.46 41.59
C THR A 719 50.29 -43.71 40.20
N GLY A 720 49.98 -42.65 39.46
CA GLY A 720 49.43 -42.74 38.09
C GLY A 720 48.23 -41.83 37.86
N THR A 721 47.66 -41.88 36.65
CA THR A 721 46.45 -41.12 36.31
C THR A 721 45.23 -42.03 36.32
N TYR A 722 44.24 -41.65 37.11
CA TYR A 722 42.97 -42.35 37.31
C TYR A 722 41.86 -41.35 37.01
N GLY A 723 41.13 -41.55 35.91
CA GLY A 723 40.17 -40.57 35.38
C GLY A 723 40.77 -39.16 35.28
N ASP A 724 40.13 -38.19 35.92
CA ASP A 724 40.49 -36.77 35.94
C ASP A 724 41.68 -36.41 36.86
N MET A 725 42.21 -37.37 37.62
CA MET A 725 43.15 -37.14 38.72
C MET A 725 44.49 -37.84 38.46
N ALA A 726 45.58 -37.08 38.59
CA ALA A 726 46.94 -37.61 38.55
C ALA A 726 47.51 -37.64 39.97
N PHE A 727 47.89 -38.83 40.42
CA PHE A 727 48.48 -39.09 41.74
C PHE A 727 50.00 -39.21 41.60
N ASP A 728 50.73 -38.37 42.34
CA ASP A 728 52.18 -38.48 42.55
C ASP A 728 52.44 -38.83 44.02
N ASN A 729 53.25 -39.86 44.25
CA ASN A 729 53.54 -40.44 45.57
C ASN A 729 52.31 -40.49 46.53
N GLY A 730 51.17 -41.00 46.05
CA GLY A 730 49.95 -41.17 46.84
C GLY A 730 49.06 -39.94 46.97
N SER A 731 49.35 -38.81 46.31
CA SER A 731 48.55 -37.58 46.45
C SER A 731 48.22 -36.95 45.10
N ALA A 732 46.97 -36.52 44.92
CA ALA A 732 46.48 -35.79 43.75
C ALA A 732 45.92 -34.41 44.18
N VAL A 733 46.43 -33.33 43.58
CA VAL A 733 46.06 -31.95 43.92
C VAL A 733 45.42 -31.25 42.73
N PHE A 734 44.27 -30.61 42.94
CA PHE A 734 43.54 -29.86 41.90
C PHE A 734 42.63 -28.78 42.51
N THR A 735 42.14 -27.85 41.69
CA THR A 735 41.17 -26.82 42.12
C THR A 735 39.79 -27.06 41.52
N LEU A 736 38.73 -26.73 42.26
CA LEU A 736 37.35 -26.66 41.77
C LEU A 736 36.68 -25.32 42.15
N LYS A 737 35.76 -24.85 41.32
CA LYS A 737 34.82 -23.74 41.57
C LYS A 737 33.40 -24.26 41.86
N ALA A 738 32.44 -23.36 42.08
CA ALA A 738 31.04 -23.73 42.29
C ALA A 738 30.45 -24.48 41.07
N GLY A 739 29.95 -25.70 41.30
CA GLY A 739 29.37 -26.60 40.29
C GLY A 739 30.38 -27.52 39.61
N GLU A 740 31.69 -27.30 39.79
CA GLU A 740 32.72 -28.16 39.19
C GLU A 740 32.91 -29.47 39.99
N ASN A 741 33.38 -30.51 39.29
CA ASN A 741 33.74 -31.80 39.88
C ASN A 741 34.90 -32.44 39.12
N LYS A 742 35.54 -33.45 39.73
CA LYS A 742 36.51 -34.34 39.11
C LYS A 742 36.27 -35.77 39.60
N THR A 743 36.44 -36.75 38.73
CA THR A 743 36.26 -38.18 39.04
C THR A 743 37.53 -38.98 38.79
N ALA A 744 38.02 -39.66 39.82
CA ALA A 744 39.03 -40.70 39.69
C ALA A 744 38.36 -42.03 39.35
N SER A 745 38.51 -42.47 38.10
CA SER A 745 37.95 -43.72 37.59
C SER A 745 39.00 -44.84 37.61
N ASN A 746 38.54 -46.08 37.80
CA ASN A 746 39.35 -47.29 37.85
C ASN A 746 40.36 -47.32 39.02
N LEU A 747 39.99 -46.76 40.17
CA LEU A 747 40.77 -46.92 41.41
C LEU A 747 40.65 -48.37 41.91
N PRO A 748 41.73 -49.05 42.32
CA PRO A 748 41.65 -50.40 42.88
C PRO A 748 40.76 -50.44 44.14
N ALA A 749 39.83 -51.39 44.19
CA ALA A 749 39.06 -51.68 45.40
C ALA A 749 40.02 -52.13 46.51
N GLY A 750 39.80 -51.59 47.72
CA GLY A 750 40.79 -51.66 48.80
C GLY A 750 41.57 -50.36 49.00
N THR A 751 41.66 -49.47 48.00
CA THR A 751 42.32 -48.16 48.14
C THR A 751 41.60 -47.33 49.22
N GLU A 752 42.31 -46.93 50.26
CA GLU A 752 41.83 -45.98 51.27
C GLU A 752 42.15 -44.56 50.82
N TYR A 753 41.14 -43.68 50.88
CA TYR A 753 41.26 -42.29 50.42
C TYR A 753 40.94 -41.31 51.54
N THR A 754 41.59 -40.14 51.50
CA THR A 754 41.24 -38.95 52.26
C THR A 754 41.19 -37.76 51.30
N VAL A 755 40.05 -37.08 51.24
CA VAL A 755 39.90 -35.80 50.54
C VAL A 755 39.91 -34.67 51.57
N THR A 756 40.76 -33.69 51.36
CA THR A 756 40.80 -32.44 52.12
C THR A 756 40.57 -31.25 51.19
N GLU A 757 40.02 -30.17 51.72
CA GLU A 757 39.83 -28.91 51.02
C GLU A 757 40.55 -27.77 51.76
N SER A 758 41.17 -26.87 51.00
CA SER A 758 41.92 -25.71 51.44
C SER A 758 41.54 -24.46 50.63
N ASP A 759 42.14 -23.31 50.98
CA ASP A 759 41.78 -21.97 50.51
C ASP A 759 40.33 -21.54 50.85
N ASN A 760 39.72 -22.13 51.88
CA ASN A 760 38.31 -21.95 52.25
C ASN A 760 38.06 -20.91 53.35
N ASP A 761 39.01 -20.00 53.58
CA ASP A 761 38.92 -18.94 54.60
C ASP A 761 37.61 -18.13 54.54
N GLY A 762 36.93 -18.06 55.68
CA GLY A 762 35.65 -17.36 55.84
C GLY A 762 34.43 -18.11 55.31
N TYR A 763 34.55 -19.39 54.96
CA TYR A 763 33.44 -20.30 54.66
C TYR A 763 33.29 -21.36 55.77
N THR A 764 32.06 -21.77 56.05
CA THR A 764 31.76 -23.01 56.78
C THR A 764 31.73 -24.15 55.77
N VAL A 765 32.66 -25.09 55.89
CA VAL A 765 32.75 -26.28 55.03
C VAL A 765 31.88 -27.40 55.60
N THR A 766 31.14 -28.10 54.74
CA THR A 766 30.51 -29.39 55.03
C THR A 766 30.81 -30.39 53.92
N VAL A 767 30.97 -31.68 54.25
CA VAL A 767 31.20 -32.74 53.25
C VAL A 767 30.16 -33.85 53.38
N ASN A 768 29.64 -34.33 52.25
CA ASN A 768 28.59 -35.35 52.17
C ASN A 768 27.36 -35.06 53.06
N GLY A 769 27.02 -33.77 53.23
CA GLY A 769 25.92 -33.31 54.10
C GLY A 769 26.22 -33.33 55.60
N THR A 770 27.46 -33.62 56.01
CA THR A 770 27.89 -33.68 57.41
C THR A 770 28.77 -32.48 57.80
N SER A 771 28.90 -32.21 59.10
CA SER A 771 29.77 -31.16 59.64
C SER A 771 31.27 -31.50 59.60
N GLU A 772 31.66 -32.62 58.98
CA GLU A 772 33.06 -32.97 58.77
C GLU A 772 33.70 -32.08 57.68
N THR A 773 35.01 -31.85 57.80
CA THR A 773 35.80 -31.06 56.85
C THR A 773 36.73 -31.91 55.97
N THR A 774 36.71 -33.24 56.13
CA THR A 774 37.46 -34.19 55.29
C THR A 774 36.60 -35.41 54.97
N ALA A 775 36.48 -35.78 53.69
CA ALA A 775 35.88 -37.06 53.33
C ALA A 775 36.92 -38.17 53.44
N LYS A 776 36.57 -39.28 54.09
CA LYS A 776 37.44 -40.47 54.19
C LYS A 776 36.65 -41.72 53.89
N GLY A 777 37.28 -42.68 53.22
CA GLY A 777 36.63 -43.94 52.88
C GLY A 777 37.59 -44.94 52.24
N LYS A 778 37.02 -46.07 51.80
CA LYS A 778 37.73 -47.13 51.09
C LYS A 778 36.98 -47.42 49.80
N ILE A 779 37.68 -47.48 48.67
CA ILE A 779 37.10 -47.80 47.37
C ILE A 779 36.58 -49.23 47.41
N THR A 780 35.34 -49.41 46.97
CA THR A 780 34.64 -50.69 46.91
C THR A 780 34.37 -51.04 45.45
N ALA A 781 34.40 -52.34 45.14
CA ALA A 781 34.22 -52.85 43.79
C ALA A 781 32.91 -52.37 43.15
N ASN A 782 32.99 -51.95 41.89
CA ASN A 782 31.88 -51.55 41.03
C ASN A 782 30.97 -50.43 41.61
N ASN A 783 31.52 -49.60 42.51
CA ASN A 783 30.78 -48.53 43.18
C ASN A 783 31.52 -47.18 43.11
N ALA A 784 30.75 -46.10 43.09
CA ALA A 784 31.26 -44.73 43.11
C ALA A 784 31.27 -44.19 44.54
N ALA A 785 32.46 -43.94 45.08
CA ALA A 785 32.62 -43.13 46.27
C ALA A 785 32.37 -41.64 45.92
N ILE A 786 31.73 -40.91 46.83
CA ILE A 786 31.40 -39.49 46.65
C ILE A 786 32.00 -38.68 47.78
N ALA A 787 32.60 -37.54 47.44
CA ALA A 787 33.09 -36.53 48.35
C ALA A 787 32.59 -35.15 47.90
N ALA A 788 31.33 -34.84 48.22
CA ALA A 788 30.65 -33.61 47.84
C ALA A 788 30.84 -32.53 48.92
N PHE A 789 31.66 -31.52 48.64
CA PHE A 789 31.99 -30.43 49.56
C PHE A 789 31.15 -29.18 49.29
N ASN A 790 30.40 -28.71 50.28
CA ASN A 790 29.70 -27.44 50.24
C ASN A 790 30.41 -26.38 51.11
N ASN A 791 30.72 -25.23 50.51
CA ASN A 791 31.27 -24.07 51.23
C ASN A 791 30.19 -23.01 51.41
N TYR A 792 29.65 -22.92 52.61
CA TYR A 792 28.62 -21.96 52.97
C TYR A 792 29.23 -20.66 53.53
N LYS A 793 28.77 -19.50 53.07
CA LYS A 793 29.17 -18.19 53.62
C LYS A 793 27.97 -17.26 53.79
N SER A 794 27.66 -16.92 55.03
CA SER A 794 26.60 -15.97 55.37
C SER A 794 27.07 -14.53 55.18
N GLY A 795 26.22 -13.71 54.56
CA GLY A 795 26.42 -12.28 54.38
C GLY A 795 26.19 -11.46 55.66
N GLY A 796 27.05 -11.62 56.67
CA GLY A 796 27.27 -10.63 57.74
C GLY A 796 26.14 -10.46 58.79
N GLY A 797 26.19 -11.25 59.85
CA GLY A 797 25.34 -11.06 61.05
C GLY A 797 25.36 -12.32 61.92
N GLY A 798 25.74 -12.20 63.19
CA GLY A 798 25.96 -13.36 64.07
C GLY A 798 24.84 -13.57 65.10
N GLY A 799 24.56 -14.83 65.42
CA GLY A 799 23.62 -15.23 66.46
C GLY A 799 23.11 -16.65 66.20
N GLY A 800 23.37 -17.59 67.11
CA GLY A 800 23.01 -19.00 66.92
C GLY A 800 21.51 -19.26 67.09
N GLY A 801 20.84 -19.62 66.00
CA GLY A 801 19.55 -20.30 65.98
C GLY A 801 19.72 -21.77 65.62
N ASN A 802 18.70 -22.60 65.92
CA ASN A 802 18.67 -23.99 65.48
C ASN A 802 18.63 -24.03 63.93
N PRO A 803 19.35 -24.92 63.22
CA PRO A 803 19.37 -24.90 61.76
C PRO A 803 18.00 -25.25 61.18
N ASP A 804 17.33 -24.24 60.65
CA ASP A 804 16.06 -24.37 59.95
C ASP A 804 16.23 -25.07 58.60
N GLY A 805 15.13 -25.59 58.05
CA GLY A 805 15.05 -26.05 56.68
C GLY A 805 14.37 -25.02 55.77
N SER A 806 14.10 -25.44 54.54
CA SER A 806 13.45 -24.62 53.51
C SER A 806 12.58 -25.49 52.59
N ILE A 807 11.65 -24.85 51.89
CA ILE A 807 10.88 -25.44 50.79
C ILE A 807 10.96 -24.51 49.58
N LYS A 808 11.30 -25.05 48.41
CA LYS A 808 11.16 -24.38 47.11
C LYS A 808 9.94 -24.97 46.40
N ILE A 809 8.97 -24.12 46.10
CA ILE A 809 7.82 -24.42 45.24
C ILE A 809 8.10 -23.83 43.86
N THR A 810 8.05 -24.66 42.82
CA THR A 810 8.24 -24.25 41.41
C THR A 810 6.94 -24.45 40.65
N LYS A 811 6.62 -23.52 39.74
CA LYS A 811 5.48 -23.61 38.84
C LYS A 811 5.95 -23.86 37.41
N THR A 812 5.41 -24.91 36.81
CA THR A 812 5.59 -25.27 35.41
C THR A 812 4.21 -25.38 34.75
N VAL A 813 4.06 -24.88 33.54
CA VAL A 813 2.84 -25.02 32.72
C VAL A 813 3.21 -25.76 31.44
N THR A 814 2.38 -26.73 31.07
CA THR A 814 2.58 -27.59 29.89
C THR A 814 1.27 -27.76 29.13
N GLY A 815 1.38 -28.30 27.91
CA GLY A 815 0.25 -28.49 27.01
C GLY A 815 0.05 -27.28 26.08
N ASN A 816 -0.15 -27.54 24.80
CA ASN A 816 -0.33 -26.49 23.78
C ASN A 816 -1.59 -25.62 23.99
N ASN A 817 -2.52 -26.07 24.83
CA ASN A 817 -3.70 -25.30 25.24
C ASN A 817 -3.43 -24.31 26.39
N ALA A 818 -2.18 -24.20 26.86
CA ALA A 818 -1.81 -23.24 27.90
C ALA A 818 -2.07 -21.78 27.45
N PRO A 819 -2.56 -20.89 28.34
CA PRO A 819 -2.81 -19.49 28.00
C PRO A 819 -1.58 -18.79 27.43
N THR A 820 -1.75 -18.15 26.27
CA THR A 820 -0.68 -17.38 25.59
C THR A 820 -0.26 -16.12 26.35
N GLU A 821 -1.10 -15.63 27.27
CA GLU A 821 -0.74 -14.59 28.23
C GLU A 821 -0.20 -15.19 29.53
N SER A 822 0.82 -14.55 30.11
CA SER A 822 1.43 -14.97 31.38
C SER A 822 0.49 -14.70 32.57
N ILE A 823 -0.42 -15.62 32.87
CA ILE A 823 -1.38 -15.51 33.98
C ILE A 823 -0.80 -15.94 35.34
N ASP A 824 -1.38 -15.41 36.41
CA ASP A 824 -1.07 -15.79 37.79
C ASP A 824 -1.81 -17.08 38.20
N TYR A 825 -1.08 -18.11 38.62
CA TYR A 825 -1.63 -19.25 39.35
C TYR A 825 -1.57 -18.97 40.85
N GLU A 826 -2.66 -19.22 41.58
CA GLU A 826 -2.76 -18.92 43.01
C GLU A 826 -2.52 -20.17 43.86
N PHE A 827 -1.65 -20.05 44.84
CA PHE A 827 -1.20 -21.13 45.72
C PHE A 827 -1.46 -20.75 47.18
N LYS A 828 -1.68 -21.77 48.01
CA LYS A 828 -1.74 -21.60 49.45
C LYS A 828 -0.86 -22.62 50.17
N VAL A 829 -0.16 -22.14 51.20
CA VAL A 829 0.76 -22.93 52.02
C VAL A 829 0.38 -22.83 53.50
N TRP A 830 0.42 -23.96 54.21
CA TRP A 830 0.20 -24.04 55.66
C TRP A 830 1.40 -24.68 56.34
N VAL A 831 1.70 -24.22 57.55
CA VAL A 831 2.67 -24.86 58.44
C VAL A 831 1.92 -25.66 59.49
N GLN A 832 2.27 -26.93 59.62
CA GLN A 832 1.77 -27.83 60.66
C GLN A 832 2.93 -28.25 61.58
N ASN A 833 2.63 -28.51 62.85
CA ASN A 833 3.58 -29.17 63.75
C ASN A 833 3.77 -30.66 63.37
N SER A 834 4.73 -31.33 64.01
CA SER A 834 5.05 -32.74 63.75
C SER A 834 3.85 -33.69 63.90
N SER A 835 2.86 -33.31 64.72
CA SER A 835 1.60 -34.00 64.99
C SER A 835 0.44 -33.56 64.09
N GLY A 836 0.68 -32.80 63.02
CA GLY A 836 -0.32 -32.43 62.01
C GLY A 836 -1.30 -31.31 62.39
N ASN A 837 -1.02 -30.53 63.45
CA ASN A 837 -1.87 -29.40 63.82
C ASN A 837 -1.31 -28.10 63.22
N PRO A 838 -2.14 -27.23 62.60
CA PRO A 838 -1.70 -25.94 62.08
C PRO A 838 -1.04 -25.05 63.14
N VAL A 839 -0.02 -24.30 62.71
CA VAL A 839 0.77 -23.37 63.53
C VAL A 839 1.16 -22.16 62.70
N SER A 840 1.32 -21.00 63.34
CA SER A 840 1.98 -19.87 62.69
C SER A 840 3.50 -20.04 62.72
N GLU A 841 4.20 -19.64 61.66
CA GLU A 841 5.66 -19.67 61.56
C GLU A 841 6.18 -18.44 60.80
N SER A 842 7.22 -17.77 61.33
CA SER A 842 7.88 -16.66 60.64
C SER A 842 9.00 -17.17 59.72
N VAL A 843 8.97 -16.75 58.45
CA VAL A 843 9.83 -17.27 57.38
C VAL A 843 10.41 -16.14 56.52
N TYR A 844 11.58 -16.38 55.93
CA TYR A 844 12.11 -15.57 54.83
C TYR A 844 11.71 -16.20 53.49
N TYR A 845 11.20 -15.39 52.57
CA TYR A 845 10.83 -15.84 51.23
C TYR A 845 11.75 -15.21 50.17
N LYS A 846 11.99 -15.96 49.10
CA LYS A 846 12.60 -15.47 47.86
C LYS A 846 11.78 -15.96 46.67
N ILE A 847 11.21 -15.04 45.89
CA ILE A 847 10.61 -15.33 44.58
C ILE A 847 11.72 -15.20 43.53
N VAL A 848 11.66 -16.04 42.51
CA VAL A 848 12.48 -15.98 41.30
C VAL A 848 11.53 -15.96 40.10
N GLU A 849 11.58 -14.86 39.35
CA GLU A 849 10.81 -14.63 38.12
C GLU A 849 11.41 -15.46 36.97
N ALA A 850 10.64 -15.73 35.91
CA ALA A 850 11.07 -16.59 34.80
C ALA A 850 12.35 -16.10 34.08
N ASP A 851 12.62 -14.78 34.09
CA ASP A 851 13.84 -14.18 33.54
C ASP A 851 15.06 -14.23 34.49
N LYS A 852 14.89 -14.88 35.66
CA LYS A 852 15.87 -15.06 36.74
C LYS A 852 16.16 -13.82 37.58
N LYS A 853 15.38 -12.73 37.47
CA LYS A 853 15.27 -11.73 38.54
C LYS A 853 14.73 -12.39 39.82
N ALA A 854 14.98 -11.75 40.96
CA ALA A 854 14.50 -12.26 42.24
C ALA A 854 14.16 -11.13 43.22
N SER A 855 13.04 -11.31 43.91
CA SER A 855 12.60 -10.48 45.04
C SER A 855 12.61 -11.31 46.32
N SER A 856 12.80 -10.67 47.48
CA SER A 856 12.89 -11.38 48.76
C SER A 856 12.46 -10.53 49.95
N GLY A 857 11.87 -11.16 50.95
CA GLY A 857 11.43 -10.51 52.18
C GLY A 857 11.19 -11.50 53.32
N SER A 858 10.48 -11.06 54.35
CA SER A 858 10.08 -11.88 55.50
C SER A 858 8.60 -11.73 55.78
N LEU A 859 7.93 -12.82 56.14
CA LEU A 859 6.51 -12.84 56.51
C LEU A 859 6.24 -13.89 57.59
N THR A 860 5.01 -13.94 58.09
CA THR A 860 4.54 -15.05 58.94
C THR A 860 3.43 -15.79 58.20
N ILE A 861 3.62 -17.09 57.98
CA ILE A 861 2.55 -17.97 57.52
C ILE A 861 1.63 -18.18 58.74
N GLY A 862 0.34 -17.87 58.61
CA GLY A 862 -0.64 -18.01 59.68
C GLY A 862 -1.14 -19.45 59.85
N THR A 863 -1.84 -19.71 60.95
CA THR A 863 -2.60 -20.97 61.17
C THR A 863 -3.68 -21.20 60.11
N ASP A 864 -4.16 -20.12 59.49
CA ASP A 864 -5.09 -20.06 58.37
C ASP A 864 -4.40 -20.20 57.00
N GLY A 865 -3.07 -20.28 56.97
CA GLY A 865 -2.21 -20.41 55.78
C GLY A 865 -1.79 -19.06 55.19
N TYR A 866 -0.92 -19.10 54.18
CA TYR A 866 -0.48 -17.93 53.41
C TYR A 866 -0.72 -18.16 51.92
N THR A 867 -1.37 -17.20 51.26
CA THR A 867 -1.66 -17.23 49.82
C THR A 867 -0.62 -16.41 49.06
N PHE A 868 -0.14 -16.95 47.94
CA PHE A 868 0.80 -16.30 47.02
C PHE A 868 0.49 -16.70 45.58
N LYS A 869 1.16 -16.08 44.61
CA LYS A 869 0.97 -16.34 43.17
C LYS A 869 2.30 -16.62 42.49
N LEU A 870 2.27 -17.43 41.43
CA LEU A 870 3.39 -17.72 40.53
C LEU A 870 2.87 -17.84 39.08
N LYS A 871 3.69 -17.43 38.11
CA LYS A 871 3.50 -17.68 36.67
C LYS A 871 4.30 -18.92 36.23
N ASP A 872 4.19 -19.30 34.96
CA ASP A 872 5.06 -20.33 34.38
C ASP A 872 6.56 -20.00 34.52
N GLY A 873 7.37 -21.02 34.79
CA GLY A 873 8.81 -20.92 35.02
C GLY A 873 9.22 -20.28 36.35
N GLU A 874 8.28 -19.74 37.13
CA GLU A 874 8.58 -19.04 38.39
C GLU A 874 8.72 -19.98 39.59
N SER A 875 9.33 -19.49 40.65
CA SER A 875 9.39 -20.23 41.91
C SER A 875 9.51 -19.36 43.15
N ILE A 876 8.95 -19.83 44.27
CA ILE A 876 9.16 -19.24 45.60
C ILE A 876 9.90 -20.22 46.50
N THR A 877 10.88 -19.72 47.26
CA THR A 877 11.57 -20.47 48.31
C THR A 877 11.23 -19.85 49.66
N PHE A 878 10.54 -20.59 50.53
CA PHE A 878 10.38 -20.25 51.94
C PHE A 878 11.50 -20.91 52.74
N SER A 879 12.12 -20.14 53.64
CA SER A 879 13.31 -20.51 54.42
C SER A 879 13.20 -19.95 55.85
N SER A 880 14.06 -20.42 56.76
CA SER A 880 13.84 -20.30 58.22
C SER A 880 12.55 -20.97 58.70
N ILE A 881 12.25 -22.17 58.17
CA ILE A 881 11.18 -23.03 58.69
C ILE A 881 11.78 -24.00 59.70
N THR A 882 11.22 -24.04 60.92
CA THR A 882 11.70 -24.94 61.99
C THR A 882 11.83 -26.38 61.50
N SER A 883 12.99 -27.01 61.74
CA SER A 883 13.19 -28.43 61.39
C SER A 883 12.16 -29.33 62.11
N GLY A 884 11.55 -30.25 61.38
CA GLY A 884 10.49 -31.15 61.86
C GLY A 884 9.06 -30.63 61.67
N ARG A 885 8.87 -29.43 61.10
CA ARG A 885 7.56 -28.99 60.61
C ARG A 885 7.11 -29.83 59.41
N ARG A 886 5.79 -29.94 59.29
CA ARG A 886 5.09 -30.43 58.09
C ARG A 886 4.62 -29.21 57.30
N ILE A 887 4.89 -29.16 56.01
CA ILE A 887 4.39 -28.13 55.11
C ILE A 887 3.39 -28.76 54.16
N GLU A 888 2.19 -28.22 54.19
CA GLU A 888 1.09 -28.53 53.28
C GLU A 888 1.04 -27.41 52.23
N ALA A 889 1.02 -27.76 50.95
CA ALA A 889 1.01 -26.80 49.86
C ALA A 889 0.03 -27.26 48.78
N THR A 890 -0.81 -26.34 48.31
CA THR A 890 -1.92 -26.63 47.40
C THR A 890 -2.07 -25.49 46.39
N GLU A 891 -2.28 -25.84 45.13
CA GLU A 891 -2.74 -24.88 44.12
C GLU A 891 -4.26 -24.71 44.24
N ILE A 892 -4.73 -23.46 44.29
CA ILE A 892 -6.14 -23.11 44.53
C ILE A 892 -6.75 -22.28 43.39
N SER A 893 -6.02 -22.13 42.28
CA SER A 893 -6.51 -21.60 41.00
C SER A 893 -7.78 -22.32 40.53
N THR A 894 -8.80 -21.58 40.08
CA THR A 894 -10.07 -22.14 39.59
C THR A 894 -10.15 -22.11 38.05
N VAL A 895 -9.26 -22.85 37.39
CA VAL A 895 -9.15 -22.90 35.91
C VAL A 895 -8.95 -24.37 35.51
N ASP A 896 -9.53 -24.79 34.38
CA ASP A 896 -9.51 -26.19 33.95
C ASP A 896 -8.15 -26.62 33.37
N PHE A 897 -7.44 -27.45 34.12
CA PHE A 897 -6.18 -28.12 33.74
C PHE A 897 -5.97 -29.39 34.58
N ASN A 898 -5.05 -30.27 34.16
CA ASN A 898 -4.60 -31.40 34.97
C ASN A 898 -3.35 -31.02 35.79
N THR A 899 -3.47 -30.88 37.10
CA THR A 899 -2.29 -30.65 37.96
C THR A 899 -1.61 -31.96 38.36
N ASN A 900 -0.33 -32.08 38.03
CA ASN A 900 0.58 -33.10 38.60
C ASN A 900 1.51 -32.42 39.62
N THR A 901 1.71 -33.04 40.78
CA THR A 901 2.51 -32.45 41.88
C THR A 901 3.60 -33.40 42.34
N SER A 902 4.86 -32.96 42.31
CA SER A 902 6.02 -33.72 42.78
C SER A 902 6.58 -33.17 44.11
N GLY A 903 7.26 -34.00 44.89
CA GLY A 903 7.92 -33.60 46.15
C GLY A 903 7.04 -33.60 47.40
N LEU A 904 5.73 -33.76 47.27
CA LEU A 904 4.77 -33.96 48.37
C LEU A 904 4.38 -35.44 48.52
N THR A 905 3.83 -35.80 49.68
CA THR A 905 3.15 -37.08 49.93
C THR A 905 1.88 -36.77 50.72
N ASP A 906 0.72 -37.18 50.22
CA ASP A 906 -0.60 -36.79 50.76
C ASP A 906 -0.74 -35.27 50.97
N GLY A 907 -0.25 -34.47 50.01
CA GLY A 907 -0.24 -32.99 50.06
C GLY A 907 0.83 -32.37 50.98
N ILE A 908 1.64 -33.17 51.67
CA ILE A 908 2.54 -32.71 52.73
C ILE A 908 4.01 -33.10 52.45
N CYS A 909 4.96 -32.25 52.80
CA CYS A 909 6.37 -32.62 52.98
C CYS A 909 6.85 -32.34 54.41
N VAL A 910 7.90 -33.04 54.85
CA VAL A 910 8.56 -32.79 56.15
C VAL A 910 9.86 -32.04 55.92
N ILE A 911 10.02 -30.92 56.63
CA ILE A 911 11.19 -30.05 56.55
C ILE A 911 12.30 -30.57 57.46
N SER A 912 13.50 -30.73 56.92
CA SER A 912 14.70 -31.13 57.68
C SER A 912 15.71 -29.99 57.70
N SER A 913 16.38 -29.83 58.85
CA SER A 913 17.44 -28.85 59.08
C SER A 913 18.48 -28.80 57.95
N ASN A 914 18.85 -27.60 57.52
CA ASN A 914 19.79 -27.34 56.42
C ASN A 914 19.41 -27.96 55.05
N THR A 915 18.19 -28.48 54.86
CA THR A 915 17.73 -29.00 53.56
C THR A 915 16.68 -28.07 52.94
N THR A 916 16.71 -27.95 51.61
CA THR A 916 15.58 -27.39 50.84
C THR A 916 14.79 -28.54 50.22
N LYS A 917 13.53 -28.69 50.58
CA LYS A 917 12.61 -29.60 49.86
C LYS A 917 12.16 -28.92 48.57
N ALA A 918 12.39 -29.58 47.43
CA ALA A 918 11.80 -29.16 46.16
C ALA A 918 10.39 -29.74 46.06
N VAL A 919 9.45 -28.90 45.65
CA VAL A 919 8.07 -29.23 45.28
C VAL A 919 7.79 -28.55 43.95
N GLU A 920 7.10 -29.24 43.05
CA GLU A 920 6.80 -28.76 41.71
C GLU A 920 5.33 -29.01 41.40
N PHE A 921 4.63 -27.97 40.93
CA PHE A 921 3.27 -28.05 40.44
C PHE A 921 3.27 -27.84 38.93
N ILE A 922 2.98 -28.90 38.19
CA ILE A 922 2.88 -28.90 36.73
C ILE A 922 1.39 -28.83 36.38
N ASN A 923 0.93 -27.77 35.72
CA ASN A 923 -0.40 -27.77 35.09
C ASN A 923 -0.26 -28.18 33.64
N ASP A 924 -0.79 -29.35 33.30
CA ASP A 924 -0.99 -29.74 31.91
C ASP A 924 -2.39 -29.30 31.45
N TYR A 925 -2.43 -28.28 30.60
CA TYR A 925 -3.64 -27.86 29.89
C TYR A 925 -4.02 -28.85 28.76
N GLY A 926 -3.17 -29.86 28.52
CA GLY A 926 -3.31 -30.80 27.44
C GLY A 926 -2.84 -30.22 26.10
N ASN A 927 -2.62 -31.13 25.16
CA ASN A 927 -2.34 -30.78 23.77
C ASN A 927 -3.62 -30.90 22.95
N THR A 928 -3.87 -29.93 22.08
CA THR A 928 -4.86 -30.03 21.00
C THR A 928 -4.38 -31.07 19.98
N ASN A 929 -5.10 -32.18 19.87
CA ASN A 929 -4.89 -33.14 18.79
C ASN A 929 -5.56 -32.62 17.51
N ALA A 930 -4.77 -32.07 16.59
CA ALA A 930 -5.13 -32.01 15.19
C ALA A 930 -5.04 -33.43 14.60
N GLY A 931 -6.08 -34.01 14.01
CA GLY A 931 -7.50 -33.60 14.04
C GLY A 931 -8.43 -34.76 13.65
N GLY A 932 -9.75 -34.60 13.87
CA GLY A 932 -10.76 -35.62 13.51
C GLY A 932 -12.01 -35.58 14.39
N ASP A 933 -12.93 -34.66 14.08
CA ASP A 933 -14.22 -34.49 14.79
C ASP A 933 -15.28 -35.54 14.36
N PRO A 934 -16.23 -35.90 15.24
CA PRO A 934 -17.60 -35.41 15.04
C PRO A 934 -18.38 -35.11 16.34
N ASP A 935 -18.74 -33.84 16.54
CA ASP A 935 -19.71 -33.42 17.57
C ASP A 935 -21.13 -33.99 17.28
N PRO A 936 -21.96 -34.27 18.31
CA PRO A 936 -23.04 -33.32 18.54
C PRO A 936 -23.54 -33.13 20.00
N VAL A 937 -23.52 -31.87 20.44
CA VAL A 937 -24.68 -31.07 20.92
C VAL A 937 -25.28 -31.33 22.33
N ASP A 938 -25.36 -30.22 23.11
CA ASP A 938 -26.17 -29.91 24.31
C ASP A 938 -26.03 -30.79 25.58
N SER A 939 -26.10 -30.27 26.81
CA SER A 939 -26.94 -29.15 27.33
C SER A 939 -26.28 -28.50 28.57
N ASP A 940 -26.40 -27.20 28.89
CA ASP A 940 -27.61 -26.34 29.08
C ASP A 940 -28.32 -26.67 30.44
N SER A 941 -28.76 -25.74 31.31
CA SER A 941 -28.79 -24.26 31.30
C SER A 941 -28.90 -23.67 32.73
N ALA A 942 -28.95 -22.33 32.84
CA ALA A 942 -29.78 -21.63 33.83
C ALA A 942 -30.10 -20.15 33.42
N GLU A 943 -31.27 -19.93 32.82
CA GLU A 943 -31.83 -18.61 32.47
C GLU A 943 -32.30 -17.78 33.69
N PRO A 944 -32.99 -16.64 33.46
CA PRO A 944 -34.27 -16.47 34.15
C PRO A 944 -35.47 -15.94 33.31
N ILE A 945 -36.41 -16.85 32.99
CA ILE A 945 -37.90 -16.81 33.13
C ILE A 945 -38.69 -15.49 32.95
N PRO A 946 -39.88 -15.54 32.30
CA PRO A 946 -41.15 -15.73 33.05
C PRO A 946 -42.14 -16.70 32.34
N THR A 947 -43.25 -17.26 32.89
CA THR A 947 -44.14 -16.89 34.03
C THR A 947 -44.71 -18.13 34.80
N GLU A 948 -45.06 -17.91 36.08
CA GLU A 948 -46.06 -18.56 37.00
C GLU A 948 -47.01 -19.72 36.54
N PRO A 949 -47.55 -20.57 37.48
CA PRO A 949 -47.94 -20.21 38.86
C PRO A 949 -47.67 -21.18 40.05
N ILE A 950 -47.39 -20.57 41.22
CA ILE A 950 -47.97 -20.74 42.59
C ILE A 950 -48.38 -22.18 43.03
N PRO A 951 -47.98 -22.69 44.24
CA PRO A 951 -47.60 -21.99 45.50
C PRO A 951 -46.18 -22.42 46.03
N THR A 952 -45.68 -22.21 47.27
CA THR A 952 -46.29 -21.87 48.59
C THR A 952 -45.30 -21.15 49.55
N GLU A 953 -45.86 -20.52 50.59
CA GLU A 953 -45.23 -19.87 51.76
C GLU A 953 -44.89 -20.84 52.94
N PRO A 954 -44.29 -20.39 54.09
CA PRO A 954 -43.22 -19.38 54.28
C PRO A 954 -42.21 -19.71 55.43
N ALA A 955 -41.15 -18.88 55.61
CA ALA A 955 -40.76 -18.29 56.93
C ALA A 955 -39.54 -17.32 56.85
N ASN A 956 -39.76 -16.04 57.18
CA ASN A 956 -38.77 -14.95 57.41
C ASN A 956 -38.69 -14.68 58.96
N PRO A 957 -38.01 -13.65 59.57
CA PRO A 957 -36.94 -12.69 59.17
C PRO A 957 -35.66 -12.83 60.06
N ASN A 958 -34.59 -12.01 60.08
CA ASN A 958 -34.25 -10.60 59.74
C ASN A 958 -32.83 -10.52 59.06
N ARG A 959 -32.30 -9.45 58.43
CA ARG A 959 -32.36 -7.95 58.51
C ARG A 959 -31.28 -7.32 59.46
N PRO A 960 -30.71 -6.11 59.18
CA PRO A 960 -29.77 -5.77 58.09
C PRO A 960 -28.57 -4.87 58.53
N LEU A 961 -27.71 -4.44 57.57
CA LEU A 961 -27.02 -3.13 57.39
C LEU A 961 -25.84 -3.39 56.40
N ASP A 962 -25.81 -3.00 55.12
CA ASP A 962 -26.09 -1.74 54.41
C ASP A 962 -24.96 -0.69 54.45
N ASN A 963 -24.25 -0.52 53.32
CA ASN A 963 -24.01 0.77 52.67
C ASN A 963 -23.64 0.55 51.18
N THR A 964 -24.03 1.50 50.34
CA THR A 964 -24.25 1.41 48.87
C THR A 964 -23.24 2.28 48.05
N PRO A 965 -23.36 2.48 46.71
CA PRO A 965 -23.72 1.61 45.56
C PRO A 965 -22.70 1.72 44.37
N GLN A 966 -23.10 1.24 43.17
CA GLN A 966 -22.37 1.32 41.89
C GLN A 966 -22.36 2.71 41.20
N THR A 967 -21.62 2.78 40.09
CA THR A 967 -21.33 3.93 39.21
C THR A 967 -22.55 4.60 38.58
N GLY A 968 -22.52 5.94 38.54
CA GLY A 968 -23.30 6.75 37.61
C GLY A 968 -23.55 8.17 38.11
N ASP A 969 -22.78 9.15 37.63
CA ASP A 969 -23.24 10.55 37.62
C ASP A 969 -22.63 11.33 36.46
N SER A 970 -23.28 12.44 36.07
CA SER A 970 -23.07 13.14 34.80
C SER A 970 -23.00 14.65 35.01
N VAL A 971 -21.94 15.30 34.51
CA VAL A 971 -21.71 16.74 34.72
C VAL A 971 -21.16 17.46 33.49
N ASN A 972 -22.06 17.81 32.55
CA ASN A 972 -22.21 19.22 32.15
C ASN A 972 -23.52 19.48 31.35
N ILE A 973 -24.64 19.66 32.05
CA ILE A 973 -25.92 20.03 31.40
C ILE A 973 -26.00 21.53 31.06
N ASP A 974 -25.26 22.36 31.80
CA ASP A 974 -25.17 23.82 31.57
C ASP A 974 -24.52 24.15 30.23
N LEU A 975 -23.50 23.39 29.81
CA LEU A 975 -22.83 23.55 28.52
C LEU A 975 -23.83 23.44 27.34
N TRP A 976 -24.78 22.50 27.42
CA TRP A 976 -25.81 22.32 26.39
C TRP A 976 -26.89 23.40 26.41
N LEU A 977 -27.22 23.96 27.59
CA LEU A 977 -28.11 25.11 27.71
C LEU A 977 -27.47 26.41 27.17
N VAL A 978 -26.16 26.58 27.33
CA VAL A 978 -25.41 27.71 26.73
C VAL A 978 -25.31 27.56 25.20
N LEU A 979 -25.00 26.36 24.68
CA LEU A 979 -24.91 26.12 23.23
C LEU A 979 -26.26 26.30 22.51
N THR A 980 -27.36 25.83 23.11
CA THR A 980 -28.71 25.96 22.50
C THR A 980 -29.27 27.38 22.57
N SER A 981 -28.89 28.19 23.56
CA SER A 981 -29.27 29.61 23.62
C SER A 981 -28.46 30.51 22.68
N LEU A 982 -27.19 30.15 22.40
CA LEU A 982 -26.36 30.84 21.39
C LEU A 982 -26.86 30.65 19.95
N SER A 983 -27.29 29.44 19.57
CA SER A 983 -27.77 29.20 18.20
C SER A 983 -29.09 29.94 17.90
N LEU A 984 -29.98 30.06 18.89
CA LEU A 984 -31.24 30.78 18.74
C LEU A 984 -31.04 32.28 18.44
N LEU A 985 -30.02 32.91 19.04
CA LEU A 985 -29.69 34.32 18.81
C LEU A 985 -29.20 34.59 17.38
N GLY A 986 -28.41 33.68 16.79
CA GLY A 986 -27.94 33.79 15.41
C GLY A 986 -29.06 33.66 14.36
N ILE A 987 -30.07 32.86 14.63
CA ILE A 987 -31.26 32.74 13.75
C ILE A 987 -32.11 34.01 13.82
N ILE A 988 -32.23 34.63 15.01
CA ILE A 988 -33.00 35.86 15.20
C ILE A 988 -32.37 37.05 14.45
N THR A 989 -31.04 37.22 14.48
CA THR A 989 -30.37 38.32 13.75
C THR A 989 -30.58 38.23 12.24
N LEU A 990 -30.37 37.05 11.64
CA LEU A 990 -30.59 36.81 10.20
C LEU A 990 -32.03 37.10 9.75
N VAL A 991 -33.03 36.80 10.58
CA VAL A 991 -34.46 37.07 10.29
C VAL A 991 -34.79 38.56 10.36
N PHE A 992 -34.10 39.35 11.20
CA PHE A 992 -34.32 40.79 11.29
C PHE A 992 -33.63 41.60 10.18
N GLU A 993 -32.45 41.21 9.72
CA GLU A 993 -31.78 41.91 8.61
C GLU A 993 -32.56 41.75 7.29
N ARG A 994 -33.03 40.54 6.98
CA ARG A 994 -33.90 40.30 5.79
C ARG A 994 -35.21 41.08 5.79
N LYS A 995 -35.64 41.64 6.93
CA LYS A 995 -36.82 42.54 7.02
C LYS A 995 -36.50 44.03 6.86
N ARG A 996 -35.25 44.48 7.01
CA ARG A 996 -34.90 45.92 6.88
C ARG A 996 -34.75 46.38 5.44
N TYR A 997 -34.29 45.51 4.53
CA TYR A 997 -34.08 45.86 3.12
C TYR A 997 -35.36 45.99 2.26
N LYS A 998 -36.54 45.63 2.76
CA LYS A 998 -37.82 45.74 2.02
C LYS A 998 -38.65 47.00 2.31
N THR A 999 -38.14 47.94 3.11
CA THR A 999 -38.88 49.16 3.52
C THR A 999 -38.11 50.46 3.24
N GLN A 1000 -37.32 50.49 2.15
CA GLN A 1000 -36.65 51.72 1.70
C GLN A 1000 -36.65 51.91 0.17
N LYS A 1001 -37.69 51.40 -0.52
CA LYS A 1001 -37.96 51.66 -1.94
C LYS A 1001 -39.41 52.03 -2.20
N ASN A 1002 -39.91 52.96 -1.38
CA ASN A 1002 -41.24 53.57 -1.53
C ASN A 1002 -41.23 55.03 -1.00
N ARG A 1003 -40.25 55.81 -1.48
CA ARG A 1003 -40.24 57.27 -1.46
C ARG A 1003 -39.28 57.80 -2.52
#